data_AF-A0A7W9JKR7-F1
#
_entry.id   AF-A0A7W9JKR7-F1
#
_cell.length_a   1.000
_cell.length_b   1.000
_cell.length_c   1.000
_cell.angle_alpha   90.00
_cell.angle_beta   90.00
_cell.angle_gamma   90.00
#
_symmetry.space_group_name_H-M   'P 1'
#
loop_
_entity.id
_entity.type
_entity.pdbx_description
1 polymer ?
#
loop_
_entity_poly.entity_id
_entity_poly.type
_entity_poly.pdbx_seq_one_letter_code
_entity_poly.pdbx_strand_id
1 'polypeptide(L)'
;MRERTLAGIAVACAVLTAVLAGLALWVSVVQPRHTVRIEVEEGTPFGISQGTVDAVLAQRPVRSWEPMTLRVTPEHLTFEQSFRGEGLPEGVDVLLSAQTEGWGPQHPDADPEDRPEQDSAGVVIRPRLGLDEDVADRVNLERMYHSGLGAGQGPTAVVNVARAMGEASYGGPARVPALHLGLALPVLAGALVATALWARARRRRADVRRSLDRGRASLARVLLEMEALEVSMAGVAPHALPTGHAQWRAELRRGLEREAKEERTLTAAVEREGGAAPRRTRGTKGAKAATSKKARERGLEAEALGARVAAFEAATRGFEDAVEQLIDSADVLAATPRRTRVLDRVLAPVAEEVLALTGLLRQAPDGAVDPAVRHGLEAAYDDLLAVAQHERLDRAAARRWKDAEKRLAGRAREVTAQLERFPLGQDAGLTEGPDDGDGGLVALRAGLGLSARPAGDLMAQLARARRTAVALVGPLGGGDGTDAGTGAASAWVPGTGRASGAAGDGADPSDPPRTDGPSSRRAVRAAGPAESPHLRRAAWALVAVLAVLVSLPFAQRATDAALPPDPYRLVGSEALRSVSVDGPADGIDVERVAEHVDGTFPRALDVVVAVRAGEAYLTPRATRTDAEDGKGPWSELGVDLDPTATAEGLRRVVAESGALLDPATGELRRDAVVLPVFVFEDGRRVMGRMPLNTVDTAEPWTVAGVVLSSLPHAQGASLAGEVGSAVVRAGQAMQSADREGEAPAPDVEPAVLTTVLTLGFAAALLTLALALESLATTAAGLRGLGSLTSSGRRLQAITRRLEALMLGLDDSRLDAVAVLGRGPAGTAKEAGQRLYERELVAAWREAKALAGTSVVERLRGGMADRLDALEAAASVLEGREADVAERAADVLERARRHPA
;
A
#
# COMPACT_ATOMS: atom_id res chain seq x y z
N MET A 1 4.98 19.25 -5.91
CA MET A 1 3.53 19.53 -6.10
C MET A 1 2.99 20.28 -4.89
N ARG A 2 2.02 21.18 -5.06
CA ARG A 2 1.50 21.99 -3.94
C ARG A 2 0.61 21.14 -3.03
N GLU A 3 0.69 21.38 -1.72
CA GLU A 3 -0.19 20.77 -0.71
C GLU A 3 -1.67 20.85 -1.10
N ARG A 4 -2.12 22.00 -1.61
CA ARG A 4 -3.51 22.19 -2.09
C ARG A 4 -3.88 21.35 -3.31
N THR A 5 -2.93 21.05 -4.20
CA THR A 5 -3.19 20.20 -5.37
C THR A 5 -3.33 18.73 -4.97
N LEU A 6 -2.52 18.26 -4.02
CA LEU A 6 -2.63 16.89 -3.51
C LEU A 6 -3.91 16.70 -2.70
N ALA A 7 -4.28 17.69 -1.86
CA ALA A 7 -5.56 17.69 -1.15
C ALA A 7 -6.75 17.71 -2.12
N GLY A 8 -6.70 18.54 -3.18
CA GLY A 8 -7.74 18.59 -4.20
C GLY A 8 -7.91 17.26 -4.95
N ILE A 9 -6.80 16.60 -5.32
CA ILE A 9 -6.83 15.26 -5.94
C ILE A 9 -7.41 14.22 -4.97
N ALA A 10 -6.97 14.22 -3.71
CA ALA A 10 -7.48 13.29 -2.71
C ALA A 10 -8.99 13.42 -2.50
N VAL A 11 -9.49 14.66 -2.40
CA VAL A 11 -10.94 14.94 -2.29
C VAL A 11 -11.68 14.50 -3.56
N ALA A 12 -11.16 14.82 -4.75
CA ALA A 12 -11.78 14.42 -6.00
C ALA A 12 -11.87 12.88 -6.14
N CYS A 13 -10.80 12.16 -5.81
CA CYS A 13 -10.79 10.71 -5.80
C CYS A 13 -11.74 10.13 -4.73
N ALA A 14 -11.80 10.72 -3.53
CA ALA A 14 -12.73 10.28 -2.48
C ALA A 14 -14.19 10.46 -2.91
N VAL A 15 -14.54 11.59 -3.53
CA VAL A 15 -15.87 11.84 -4.09
C VAL A 15 -16.18 10.83 -5.20
N LEU A 16 -15.26 10.59 -6.13
CA LEU A 16 -15.45 9.61 -7.20
C LEU A 16 -15.61 8.18 -6.66
N THR A 17 -14.85 7.81 -5.62
CA THR A 17 -14.99 6.51 -4.94
C THR A 17 -16.38 6.38 -4.32
N ALA A 18 -16.87 7.43 -3.65
CA ALA A 18 -18.21 7.45 -3.06
C ALA A 18 -19.31 7.37 -4.14
N VAL A 19 -19.12 8.00 -5.30
CA VAL A 19 -20.03 7.88 -6.45
C VAL A 19 -20.04 6.45 -6.97
N LEU A 20 -18.88 5.81 -7.18
CA LEU A 20 -18.81 4.43 -7.66
C LEU A 20 -19.38 3.41 -6.66
N ALA A 21 -19.10 3.59 -5.36
CA ALA A 21 -19.71 2.77 -4.32
C ALA A 21 -21.24 3.00 -4.23
N GLY A 22 -21.68 4.25 -4.39
CA GLY A 22 -23.09 4.60 -4.49
C GLY A 22 -23.78 3.98 -5.70
N LEU A 23 -23.11 3.94 -6.85
CA LEU A 23 -23.58 3.23 -8.05
C LEU A 23 -23.67 1.72 -7.82
N ALA A 24 -22.67 1.10 -7.19
CA ALA A 24 -22.70 -0.32 -6.84
C ALA A 24 -23.91 -0.67 -5.96
N LEU A 25 -24.22 0.19 -4.97
CA LEU A 25 -25.37 0.04 -4.09
C LEU A 25 -26.70 0.35 -4.80
N TRP A 26 -26.74 1.36 -5.67
CA TRP A 26 -27.94 1.73 -6.42
C TRP A 26 -28.33 0.62 -7.38
N VAL A 27 -27.36 0.09 -8.12
CA VAL A 27 -27.54 -1.02 -9.06
C VAL A 27 -28.07 -2.28 -8.39
N SER A 28 -27.68 -2.57 -7.13
CA SER A 28 -28.16 -3.77 -6.44
C SER A 28 -29.60 -3.66 -5.93
N VAL A 29 -30.19 -2.46 -5.92
CA VAL A 29 -31.56 -2.21 -5.44
C VAL A 29 -32.50 -1.69 -6.50
N VAL A 30 -31.98 -1.27 -7.65
CA VAL A 30 -32.78 -0.73 -8.73
C VAL A 30 -33.60 -1.85 -9.38
N GLN A 31 -34.89 -1.61 -9.57
CA GLN A 31 -35.82 -2.56 -10.18
C GLN A 31 -36.64 -1.86 -11.27
N PRO A 32 -37.02 -2.59 -12.34
CA PRO A 32 -37.91 -2.08 -13.37
C PRO A 32 -39.28 -1.75 -12.79
N ARG A 33 -39.83 -0.57 -13.13
CA ARG A 33 -41.07 -0.04 -12.55
C ARG A 33 -42.29 -0.22 -13.43
N HIS A 34 -42.09 -0.46 -14.71
CA HIS A 34 -43.15 -0.59 -15.70
C HIS A 34 -43.35 -2.06 -16.05
N THR A 35 -44.44 -2.33 -16.76
CA THR A 35 -44.73 -3.62 -17.35
C THR A 35 -45.02 -3.43 -18.82
N VAL A 36 -44.52 -4.34 -19.66
CA VAL A 36 -44.80 -4.31 -21.10
C VAL A 36 -46.27 -4.62 -21.31
N ARG A 37 -46.96 -3.77 -22.07
CA ARG A 37 -48.34 -4.02 -22.49
C ARG A 37 -48.31 -4.84 -23.77
N ILE A 38 -48.96 -5.99 -23.79
CA ILE A 38 -49.06 -6.84 -24.98
C ILE A 38 -50.49 -6.81 -25.50
N GLU A 39 -50.65 -6.39 -26.75
CA GLU A 39 -51.93 -6.34 -27.45
C GLU A 39 -51.90 -7.34 -28.61
N VAL A 40 -52.80 -8.31 -28.59
CA VAL A 40 -52.89 -9.36 -29.61
C VAL A 40 -54.12 -9.13 -30.48
N GLU A 41 -53.92 -9.06 -31.80
CA GLU A 41 -55.03 -8.99 -32.75
C GLU A 41 -55.77 -10.33 -32.86
N GLU A 42 -57.07 -10.26 -33.13
CA GLU A 42 -57.90 -11.44 -33.34
C GLU A 42 -57.43 -12.23 -34.58
N GLY A 43 -57.53 -13.56 -34.52
CA GLY A 43 -57.11 -14.43 -35.63
C GLY A 43 -55.60 -14.69 -35.72
N THR A 44 -54.81 -14.28 -34.72
CA THR A 44 -53.39 -14.62 -34.66
C THR A 44 -53.17 -16.15 -34.65
N PRO A 45 -52.30 -16.70 -35.52
CA PRO A 45 -52.07 -18.15 -35.62
C PRO A 45 -51.36 -18.70 -34.37
N PHE A 46 -51.10 -20.01 -34.38
CA PHE A 46 -50.31 -20.68 -33.34
C PHE A 46 -50.88 -20.51 -31.92
N GLY A 47 -52.21 -20.50 -31.76
CA GLY A 47 -52.87 -20.38 -30.45
C GLY A 47 -52.54 -19.11 -29.68
N ILE A 48 -52.01 -18.09 -30.36
CA ILE A 48 -51.74 -16.79 -29.79
C ILE A 48 -53.06 -16.02 -29.76
N SER A 49 -53.49 -15.65 -28.57
CA SER A 49 -54.69 -14.85 -28.34
C SER A 49 -54.45 -13.97 -27.13
N GLN A 50 -55.23 -12.91 -26.97
CA GLN A 50 -55.10 -12.06 -25.77
C GLN A 50 -55.26 -12.90 -24.49
N GLY A 51 -56.23 -13.83 -24.45
CA GLY A 51 -56.47 -14.68 -23.28
C GLY A 51 -55.32 -15.64 -22.95
N THR A 52 -54.68 -16.23 -23.97
CA THR A 52 -53.53 -17.14 -23.75
C THR A 52 -52.26 -16.39 -23.37
N VAL A 53 -52.04 -15.20 -23.93
CA VAL A 53 -50.93 -14.32 -23.52
C VAL A 53 -51.14 -13.78 -22.09
N ASP A 54 -52.35 -13.35 -21.75
CA ASP A 54 -52.69 -12.90 -20.40
C ASP A 54 -52.51 -14.02 -19.37
N ALA A 55 -52.80 -15.27 -19.73
CA ALA A 55 -52.54 -16.43 -18.88
C ALA A 55 -51.05 -16.63 -18.58
N VAL A 56 -50.16 -16.44 -19.56
CA VAL A 56 -48.71 -16.47 -19.36
C VAL A 56 -48.25 -15.28 -18.49
N LEU A 57 -48.75 -14.08 -18.77
CA LEU A 57 -48.45 -12.87 -18.00
C LEU A 57 -48.92 -12.94 -16.54
N ALA A 58 -50.02 -13.65 -16.27
CA ALA A 58 -50.54 -13.88 -14.93
C ALA A 58 -49.59 -14.72 -14.07
N GLN A 59 -48.83 -15.64 -14.68
CA GLN A 59 -47.80 -16.41 -13.99
C GLN A 59 -46.59 -15.53 -13.66
N ARG A 60 -46.15 -14.73 -14.65
CA ARG A 60 -44.99 -13.85 -14.51
C ARG A 60 -45.13 -12.60 -15.39
N PRO A 61 -45.41 -11.42 -14.81
CA PRO A 61 -45.55 -10.20 -15.60
C PRO A 61 -44.21 -9.79 -16.19
N VAL A 62 -44.24 -9.32 -17.43
CA VAL A 62 -43.04 -8.80 -18.11
C VAL A 62 -42.74 -7.40 -17.60
N ARG A 63 -41.57 -7.24 -16.97
CA ARG A 63 -41.11 -5.96 -16.43
C ARG A 63 -40.36 -5.17 -17.49
N SER A 64 -40.47 -3.84 -17.42
CA SER A 64 -39.72 -2.92 -18.28
C SER A 64 -39.22 -1.68 -17.53
N TRP A 65 -38.15 -1.10 -18.06
CA TRP A 65 -37.56 0.14 -17.54
C TRP A 65 -38.27 1.38 -18.07
N GLU A 66 -38.86 1.28 -19.25
CA GLU A 66 -39.70 2.31 -19.87
C GLU A 66 -41.12 1.78 -20.13
N PRO A 67 -42.14 2.65 -20.16
CA PRO A 67 -43.47 2.25 -20.60
C PRO A 67 -43.43 1.93 -22.09
N MET A 68 -43.82 0.71 -22.46
CA MET A 68 -43.83 0.26 -23.85
C MET A 68 -45.00 -0.67 -24.17
N THR A 69 -45.42 -0.65 -25.43
CA THR A 69 -46.49 -1.51 -25.95
C THR A 69 -46.00 -2.37 -27.12
N LEU A 70 -46.14 -3.69 -26.98
CA LEU A 70 -45.96 -4.68 -28.04
C LEU A 70 -47.32 -5.03 -28.64
N ARG A 71 -47.46 -4.90 -29.96
CA ARG A 71 -48.63 -5.40 -30.68
C ARG A 71 -48.26 -6.60 -31.53
N VAL A 72 -49.08 -7.64 -31.47
CA VAL A 72 -48.96 -8.84 -32.31
C VAL A 72 -50.07 -8.83 -33.36
N THR A 73 -49.69 -8.96 -34.63
CA THR A 73 -50.62 -8.99 -35.76
C THR A 73 -50.53 -10.31 -36.51
N PRO A 74 -51.65 -10.89 -36.98
CA PRO A 74 -51.64 -11.99 -37.94
C PRO A 74 -51.15 -11.57 -39.32
N GLU A 75 -51.12 -10.28 -39.64
CA GLU A 75 -50.80 -9.79 -40.99
C GLU A 75 -49.29 -9.71 -41.23
N HIS A 76 -48.89 -9.70 -42.50
CA HIS A 76 -47.54 -9.33 -42.90
C HIS A 76 -47.33 -7.81 -42.67
N LEU A 77 -46.08 -7.41 -42.50
CA LEU A 77 -45.67 -6.02 -42.32
C LEU A 77 -45.52 -5.34 -43.68
N THR A 78 -45.85 -4.05 -43.73
CA THR A 78 -45.59 -3.24 -44.93
C THR A 78 -44.12 -2.89 -45.08
N PHE A 79 -43.69 -2.52 -46.30
CA PHE A 79 -42.32 -2.06 -46.53
C PHE A 79 -41.92 -0.86 -45.66
N GLU A 80 -42.83 0.11 -45.46
CA GLU A 80 -42.56 1.29 -44.62
C GLU A 80 -42.37 0.91 -43.15
N GLN A 81 -43.17 -0.05 -42.65
CA GLN A 81 -43.02 -0.60 -41.31
C GLN A 81 -41.71 -1.38 -41.19
N SER A 82 -41.48 -2.36 -42.08
CA SER A 82 -40.35 -3.28 -41.98
C SER A 82 -39.01 -2.59 -42.20
N PHE A 83 -38.92 -1.67 -43.17
CA PHE A 83 -37.65 -1.06 -43.58
C PHE A 83 -37.38 0.30 -42.94
N ARG A 84 -38.39 1.15 -42.75
CA ARG A 84 -38.21 2.50 -42.17
C ARG A 84 -38.59 2.59 -40.69
N GLY A 85 -39.30 1.60 -40.15
CA GLY A 85 -39.90 1.70 -38.82
C GLY A 85 -40.96 2.80 -38.73
N GLU A 86 -41.50 3.23 -39.88
CA GLU A 86 -42.54 4.25 -40.01
C GLU A 86 -43.90 3.57 -40.23
N GLY A 87 -45.01 4.24 -39.88
CA GLY A 87 -46.35 3.66 -40.07
C GLY A 87 -46.78 2.62 -39.02
N LEU A 88 -46.11 2.60 -37.85
CA LEU A 88 -46.60 1.90 -36.67
C LEU A 88 -47.88 2.57 -36.14
N PRO A 89 -48.89 1.81 -35.66
CA PRO A 89 -50.08 2.38 -35.04
C PRO A 89 -49.76 3.32 -33.88
N GLU A 90 -50.61 4.33 -33.65
CA GLU A 90 -50.44 5.25 -32.52
C GLU A 90 -50.42 4.47 -31.20
N GLY A 91 -49.46 4.79 -30.33
CA GLY A 91 -49.29 4.11 -29.04
C GLY A 91 -48.59 2.74 -29.08
N VAL A 92 -48.28 2.20 -30.26
CA VAL A 92 -47.55 0.91 -30.41
C VAL A 92 -46.06 1.16 -30.61
N ASP A 93 -45.22 0.66 -29.70
CA ASP A 93 -43.78 0.85 -29.77
C ASP A 93 -43.08 -0.25 -30.57
N VAL A 94 -43.62 -1.46 -30.52
CA VAL A 94 -43.13 -2.60 -31.30
C VAL A 94 -44.29 -3.36 -31.93
N LEU A 95 -44.13 -3.71 -33.20
CA LEU A 95 -45.07 -4.54 -33.95
C LEU A 95 -44.40 -5.86 -34.31
N LEU A 96 -44.98 -6.98 -33.88
CA LEU A 96 -44.55 -8.34 -34.20
C LEU A 96 -45.58 -8.93 -35.18
N SER A 97 -45.12 -9.30 -36.37
CA SER A 97 -45.92 -10.15 -37.27
C SER A 97 -45.81 -11.60 -36.82
N ALA A 98 -46.95 -12.26 -36.69
CA ALA A 98 -47.01 -13.66 -36.33
C ALA A 98 -46.64 -14.60 -37.50
N GLN A 99 -46.44 -14.05 -38.71
CA GLN A 99 -46.04 -14.79 -39.90
C GLN A 99 -44.63 -15.37 -39.76
N THR A 100 -44.42 -16.58 -40.27
CA THR A 100 -43.16 -17.33 -40.21
C THR A 100 -42.21 -17.03 -41.36
N GLU A 101 -42.73 -16.53 -42.48
CA GLU A 101 -41.95 -16.12 -43.64
C GLU A 101 -42.59 -14.90 -44.31
N GLY A 102 -41.76 -14.11 -44.98
CA GLY A 102 -42.28 -13.11 -45.92
C GLY A 102 -43.02 -13.76 -47.09
N TRP A 103 -43.81 -12.96 -47.80
CA TRP A 103 -44.58 -13.41 -48.96
C TRP A 103 -43.67 -13.86 -50.13
N GLY A 104 -42.56 -13.15 -50.35
CA GLY A 104 -41.62 -13.44 -51.44
C GLY A 104 -41.06 -14.88 -51.45
N PRO A 105 -40.55 -15.41 -50.32
CA PRO A 105 -40.15 -16.81 -50.19
C PRO A 105 -41.26 -17.83 -50.49
N GLN A 106 -42.51 -17.50 -50.16
CA GLN A 106 -43.66 -18.40 -50.37
C GLN A 106 -44.06 -18.50 -51.85
N HIS A 107 -43.86 -17.43 -52.61
CA HIS A 107 -44.17 -17.32 -54.03
C HIS A 107 -42.92 -17.00 -54.87
N PRO A 108 -41.98 -17.96 -55.03
CA PRO A 108 -40.70 -17.71 -55.70
C PRO A 108 -40.85 -17.34 -57.19
N ASP A 109 -41.95 -17.76 -57.81
CA ASP A 109 -42.29 -17.52 -59.22
C ASP A 109 -43.19 -16.29 -59.43
N ALA A 110 -43.62 -15.62 -58.36
CA ALA A 110 -44.44 -14.42 -58.50
C ALA A 110 -43.62 -13.24 -59.03
N ASP A 111 -44.23 -12.48 -59.94
CA ASP A 111 -43.63 -11.25 -60.45
C ASP A 111 -43.43 -10.25 -59.30
N PRO A 112 -42.30 -9.54 -59.22
CA PRO A 112 -42.13 -8.42 -58.29
C PRO A 112 -43.30 -7.43 -58.27
N GLU A 113 -44.00 -7.25 -59.40
CA GLU A 113 -45.19 -6.38 -59.50
C GLU A 113 -46.44 -6.96 -58.80
N ASP A 114 -46.50 -8.27 -58.58
CA ASP A 114 -47.63 -8.96 -57.91
C ASP A 114 -47.46 -9.02 -56.38
N ARG A 115 -46.39 -8.42 -55.83
CA ARG A 115 -46.14 -8.42 -54.39
C ARG A 115 -47.20 -7.60 -53.65
N PRO A 116 -47.85 -8.16 -52.62
CA PRO A 116 -48.76 -7.42 -51.77
C PRO A 116 -47.99 -6.31 -51.03
N GLU A 117 -48.70 -5.25 -50.66
CA GLU A 117 -48.13 -4.12 -49.91
C GLU A 117 -47.58 -4.56 -48.53
N GLN A 118 -48.20 -5.60 -47.96
CA GLN A 118 -47.77 -6.30 -46.75
C GLN A 118 -47.12 -7.62 -47.15
N ASP A 119 -45.79 -7.70 -47.13
CA ASP A 119 -45.04 -8.86 -47.60
C ASP A 119 -43.95 -9.34 -46.64
N SER A 120 -43.70 -8.62 -45.55
CA SER A 120 -42.56 -8.84 -44.68
C SER A 120 -42.99 -9.52 -43.38
N ALA A 121 -42.29 -10.56 -42.94
CA ALA A 121 -42.45 -11.13 -41.58
C ALA A 121 -41.42 -10.51 -40.62
N GLY A 122 -41.61 -10.73 -39.32
CA GLY A 122 -40.65 -10.35 -38.28
C GLY A 122 -41.11 -9.24 -37.34
N VAL A 123 -40.15 -8.50 -36.80
CA VAL A 123 -40.37 -7.50 -35.74
C VAL A 123 -40.02 -6.09 -36.22
N VAL A 124 -40.82 -5.10 -35.85
CA VAL A 124 -40.54 -3.68 -36.14
C VAL A 124 -40.50 -2.91 -34.84
N ILE A 125 -39.39 -2.21 -34.63
CA ILE A 125 -39.16 -1.37 -33.46
C ILE A 125 -39.28 0.10 -33.87
N ARG A 126 -40.03 0.90 -33.10
CA ARG A 126 -40.13 2.34 -33.31
C ARG A 126 -38.74 2.98 -33.22
N PRO A 127 -38.28 3.78 -34.21
CA PRO A 127 -36.91 4.30 -34.28
C PRO A 127 -36.40 5.12 -33.08
N ARG A 128 -37.30 5.59 -32.20
CA ARG A 128 -36.95 6.41 -31.02
C ARG A 128 -36.99 5.63 -29.70
N LEU A 129 -37.26 4.33 -29.73
CA LEU A 129 -37.42 3.53 -28.51
C LEU A 129 -36.10 3.29 -27.76
N GLY A 130 -34.96 3.55 -28.39
CA GLY A 130 -33.65 3.59 -27.70
C GLY A 130 -33.24 2.27 -27.04
N LEU A 131 -33.72 1.13 -27.56
CA LEU A 131 -33.37 -0.20 -27.06
C LEU A 131 -31.89 -0.50 -27.33
N ASP A 132 -31.28 -1.27 -26.42
CA ASP A 132 -29.97 -1.85 -26.66
C ASP A 132 -30.01 -2.83 -27.84
N GLU A 133 -29.33 -2.48 -28.95
CA GLU A 133 -29.29 -3.26 -30.19
C GLU A 133 -28.58 -4.62 -30.00
N ASP A 134 -27.65 -4.72 -29.03
CA ASP A 134 -26.97 -5.98 -28.75
C ASP A 134 -27.92 -7.01 -28.10
N VAL A 135 -28.99 -6.53 -27.44
CA VAL A 135 -29.99 -7.36 -26.74
C VAL A 135 -31.25 -7.56 -27.58
N ALA A 136 -31.76 -6.49 -28.21
CA ALA A 136 -33.08 -6.48 -28.82
C ALA A 136 -33.12 -5.69 -30.14
N ASP A 137 -32.27 -6.06 -31.10
CA ASP A 137 -32.48 -5.65 -32.48
C ASP A 137 -33.61 -6.46 -33.15
N ARG A 138 -34.09 -5.95 -34.29
CA ARG A 138 -35.16 -6.61 -35.06
C ARG A 138 -34.87 -8.08 -35.34
N VAL A 139 -33.63 -8.40 -35.73
CA VAL A 139 -33.24 -9.74 -36.19
C VAL A 139 -33.20 -10.72 -35.02
N ASN A 140 -32.70 -10.30 -33.85
CA ASN A 140 -32.64 -11.10 -32.64
C ASN A 140 -34.04 -11.34 -32.08
N LEU A 141 -34.91 -10.34 -32.08
CA LEU A 141 -36.30 -10.49 -31.63
C LEU A 141 -37.11 -11.40 -32.55
N GLU A 142 -36.95 -11.26 -33.88
CA GLU A 142 -37.56 -12.16 -34.87
C GLU A 142 -37.06 -13.60 -34.68
N ARG A 143 -35.74 -13.79 -34.55
CA ARG A 143 -35.14 -15.11 -34.28
C ARG A 143 -35.68 -15.71 -32.99
N MET A 144 -35.80 -14.91 -31.94
CA MET A 144 -36.33 -15.34 -30.64
C MET A 144 -37.78 -15.82 -30.77
N TYR A 145 -38.62 -15.09 -31.50
CA TYR A 145 -39.99 -15.50 -31.78
C TYR A 145 -40.05 -16.83 -32.54
N HIS A 146 -39.32 -16.94 -33.66
CA HIS A 146 -39.34 -18.17 -34.48
C HIS A 146 -38.78 -19.38 -33.76
N SER A 147 -37.76 -19.21 -32.94
CA SER A 147 -37.22 -20.30 -32.15
C SER A 147 -38.16 -20.70 -31.00
N GLY A 148 -38.93 -19.77 -30.43
CA GLY A 148 -40.04 -20.10 -29.52
C GLY A 148 -41.11 -20.95 -30.22
N LEU A 149 -41.52 -20.56 -31.43
CA LEU A 149 -42.41 -21.36 -32.28
C LEU A 149 -41.81 -22.76 -32.57
N GLY A 150 -40.51 -22.83 -32.87
CA GLY A 150 -39.79 -24.09 -33.07
C GLY A 150 -39.61 -24.93 -31.80
N ALA A 151 -39.76 -24.32 -30.62
CA ALA A 151 -39.89 -25.00 -29.34
C ALA A 151 -41.35 -25.37 -29.00
N GLY A 152 -42.29 -25.19 -29.93
CA GLY A 152 -43.71 -25.52 -29.75
C GLY A 152 -44.49 -24.50 -28.91
N GLN A 153 -43.93 -23.32 -28.66
CA GLN A 153 -44.58 -22.24 -27.92
C GLN A 153 -45.31 -21.30 -28.88
N GLY A 154 -46.44 -20.74 -28.46
CA GLY A 154 -47.15 -19.65 -29.12
C GLY A 154 -47.15 -18.40 -28.24
N PRO A 155 -48.07 -18.30 -27.25
CA PRO A 155 -48.12 -17.15 -26.35
C PRO A 155 -46.82 -16.92 -25.56
N THR A 156 -46.08 -17.97 -25.16
CA THR A 156 -44.81 -17.80 -24.45
C THR A 156 -43.73 -17.20 -25.35
N ALA A 157 -43.71 -17.52 -26.65
CA ALA A 157 -42.77 -16.92 -27.61
C ALA A 157 -42.96 -15.40 -27.71
N VAL A 158 -44.21 -14.92 -27.74
CA VAL A 158 -44.54 -13.48 -27.70
C VAL A 158 -44.07 -12.84 -26.39
N VAL A 159 -44.29 -13.52 -25.27
CA VAL A 159 -43.90 -13.02 -23.94
C VAL A 159 -42.37 -12.94 -23.80
N ASN A 160 -41.61 -13.86 -24.41
CA ASN A 160 -40.15 -13.81 -24.41
C ASN A 160 -39.63 -12.62 -25.22
N VAL A 161 -40.22 -12.35 -26.40
CA VAL A 161 -39.93 -11.13 -27.17
C VAL A 161 -40.21 -9.88 -26.32
N ALA A 162 -41.36 -9.83 -25.64
CA ALA A 162 -41.69 -8.76 -24.71
C ALA A 162 -40.66 -8.63 -23.58
N ARG A 163 -40.15 -9.74 -23.05
CA ARG A 163 -39.15 -9.76 -21.98
C ARG A 163 -37.79 -9.24 -22.44
N ALA A 164 -37.33 -9.64 -23.62
CA ALA A 164 -36.11 -9.14 -24.22
C ALA A 164 -36.17 -7.62 -24.45
N MET A 165 -37.30 -7.10 -24.94
CA MET A 165 -37.49 -5.66 -25.10
C MET A 165 -37.58 -4.92 -23.76
N GLY A 166 -38.31 -5.49 -22.80
CA GLY A 166 -38.44 -4.95 -21.45
C GLY A 166 -37.06 -4.77 -20.81
N GLU A 167 -36.17 -5.73 -21.00
CA GLU A 167 -34.79 -5.66 -20.53
C GLU A 167 -33.93 -4.67 -21.32
N ALA A 168 -34.00 -4.71 -22.66
CA ALA A 168 -33.25 -3.82 -23.54
C ALA A 168 -33.60 -2.33 -23.40
N SER A 169 -34.73 -1.99 -22.75
CA SER A 169 -35.05 -0.60 -22.41
C SER A 169 -34.22 -0.01 -21.26
N TYR A 170 -33.32 -0.79 -20.66
CA TYR A 170 -32.42 -0.28 -19.63
C TYR A 170 -31.29 0.58 -20.23
N GLY A 171 -31.42 1.91 -20.13
CA GLY A 171 -30.37 2.86 -20.52
C GLY A 171 -29.36 3.22 -19.40
N GLY A 172 -29.34 2.47 -18.29
CA GLY A 172 -28.55 2.80 -17.11
C GLY A 172 -27.13 2.21 -17.10
N PRO A 173 -26.33 2.45 -16.04
CA PRO A 173 -25.01 1.84 -15.88
C PRO A 173 -25.12 0.31 -15.66
N ALA A 174 -24.13 -0.44 -16.11
CA ALA A 174 -24.10 -1.90 -16.02
C ALA A 174 -24.48 -2.44 -14.64
N ARG A 175 -25.36 -3.45 -14.59
CA ARG A 175 -26.03 -3.89 -13.35
C ARG A 175 -25.22 -4.87 -12.49
N VAL A 176 -23.89 -4.88 -12.63
CA VAL A 176 -22.98 -5.73 -11.86
C VAL A 176 -22.28 -4.91 -10.77
N PRO A 177 -22.65 -5.04 -9.47
CA PRO A 177 -22.04 -4.25 -8.39
C PRO A 177 -20.53 -4.42 -8.29
N ALA A 178 -20.03 -5.63 -8.57
CA ALA A 178 -18.61 -5.94 -8.55
C ALA A 178 -17.80 -5.11 -9.56
N LEU A 179 -18.37 -4.74 -10.71
CA LEU A 179 -17.72 -3.87 -11.70
C LEU A 179 -17.42 -2.50 -11.09
N HIS A 180 -18.43 -1.87 -10.48
CA HIS A 180 -18.33 -0.54 -9.89
C HIS A 180 -17.36 -0.53 -8.70
N LEU A 181 -17.37 -1.59 -7.87
CA LEU A 181 -16.40 -1.76 -6.79
C LEU A 181 -14.97 -1.96 -7.31
N GLY A 182 -14.80 -2.75 -8.38
CA GLY A 182 -13.52 -2.93 -9.06
C GLY A 182 -12.95 -1.61 -9.59
N LEU A 183 -13.78 -0.74 -10.15
CA LEU A 183 -13.41 0.62 -10.57
C LEU A 183 -13.14 1.56 -9.39
N ALA A 184 -13.79 1.36 -8.24
CA ALA A 184 -13.60 2.18 -7.05
C ALA A 184 -12.24 1.94 -6.36
N LEU A 185 -11.74 0.70 -6.36
CA LEU A 185 -10.48 0.32 -5.73
C LEU A 185 -9.25 1.14 -6.20
N PRO A 186 -8.98 1.32 -7.51
CA PRO A 186 -7.83 2.12 -7.96
C PRO A 186 -8.00 3.62 -7.66
N VAL A 187 -9.24 4.12 -7.65
CA VAL A 187 -9.54 5.51 -7.29
C VAL A 187 -9.28 5.74 -5.80
N LEU A 188 -9.72 4.82 -4.95
CA LEU A 188 -9.47 4.82 -3.51
C LEU A 188 -7.96 4.74 -3.21
N ALA A 189 -7.26 3.84 -3.88
CA ALA A 189 -5.80 3.73 -3.85
C ALA A 189 -5.12 5.07 -4.15
N GLY A 190 -5.54 5.74 -5.23
CA GLY A 190 -5.07 7.08 -5.59
C GLY A 190 -5.35 8.13 -4.50
N ALA A 191 -6.54 8.10 -3.89
CA ALA A 191 -6.90 9.00 -2.79
C ALA A 191 -5.98 8.79 -1.56
N LEU A 192 -5.73 7.54 -1.19
CA LEU A 192 -4.85 7.19 -0.07
C LEU A 192 -3.42 7.64 -0.31
N VAL A 193 -2.86 7.38 -1.49
CA VAL A 193 -1.52 7.83 -1.87
C VAL A 193 -1.42 9.35 -1.88
N ALA A 194 -2.39 10.06 -2.47
CA ALA A 194 -2.41 11.52 -2.47
C ALA A 194 -2.48 12.10 -1.05
N THR A 195 -3.27 11.48 -0.16
CA THR A 195 -3.40 11.88 1.25
C THR A 195 -2.11 11.62 2.02
N ALA A 196 -1.45 10.48 1.79
CA ALA A 196 -0.15 10.17 2.41
C ALA A 196 0.94 11.16 1.97
N LEU A 197 1.01 11.47 0.66
CA LEU A 197 1.93 12.47 0.13
C LEU A 197 1.64 13.87 0.67
N TRP A 198 0.37 14.23 0.79
CA TRP A 198 -0.06 15.49 1.42
C TRP A 198 0.39 15.57 2.89
N ALA A 199 0.14 14.52 3.67
CA ALA A 199 0.56 14.45 5.07
C ALA A 199 2.08 14.54 5.22
N ARG A 200 2.85 13.87 4.35
CA ARG A 200 4.32 13.94 4.32
C ARG A 200 4.82 15.35 3.98
N ALA A 201 4.21 16.01 3.00
CA ALA A 201 4.55 17.39 2.65
C ALA A 201 4.28 18.36 3.81
N ARG A 202 3.15 18.18 4.52
CA ARG A 202 2.80 19.00 5.69
C ARG A 202 3.75 18.79 6.86
N ARG A 203 4.15 17.54 7.13
CA ARG A 203 5.15 17.21 8.17
C ARG A 203 6.50 17.86 7.88
N ARG A 204 7.02 17.71 6.65
CA ARG A 204 8.30 18.32 6.25
C ARG A 204 8.32 19.84 6.48
N ARG A 205 7.22 20.54 6.18
CA ARG A 205 7.10 21.98 6.44
C ARG A 205 7.12 22.32 7.92
N ALA A 206 6.41 21.54 8.74
CA ALA A 206 6.44 21.70 10.18
C ALA A 206 7.85 21.46 10.74
N ASP A 207 8.55 20.45 10.24
CA ASP A 207 9.93 20.14 10.65
C ASP A 207 10.89 21.27 10.28
N VAL A 208 10.81 21.83 9.06
CA VAL A 208 11.62 22.98 8.62
C VAL A 208 11.37 24.22 9.50
N ARG A 209 10.11 24.48 9.89
CA ARG A 209 9.80 25.57 10.82
C ARG A 209 10.39 25.32 12.21
N ARG A 210 10.21 24.12 12.75
CA ARG A 210 10.77 23.76 14.07
C ARG A 210 12.30 23.78 14.11
N SER A 211 12.99 23.41 13.03
CA SER A 211 14.46 23.55 12.95
C SER A 211 14.90 25.01 12.90
N LEU A 212 14.17 25.86 12.17
CA LEU A 212 14.45 27.30 12.15
C LEU A 212 14.25 27.93 13.54
N ASP A 213 13.14 27.60 14.22
CA ASP A 213 12.86 28.12 15.57
C ASP A 213 13.90 27.64 16.59
N ARG A 214 14.37 26.40 16.49
CA ARG A 214 15.47 25.89 17.34
C ARG A 214 16.79 26.62 17.06
N GLY A 215 17.15 26.82 15.80
CA GLY A 215 18.34 27.58 15.43
C GLY A 215 18.29 29.04 15.91
N ARG A 216 17.11 29.67 15.88
CA ARG A 216 16.90 31.03 16.43
C ARG A 216 17.10 31.09 17.95
N ALA A 217 16.54 30.13 18.67
CA ALA A 217 16.69 30.06 20.12
C ALA A 217 18.16 29.86 20.52
N SER A 218 18.85 28.95 19.82
CA SER A 218 20.29 28.71 19.98
C SER A 218 21.12 29.96 19.69
N LEU A 219 20.88 30.63 18.56
CA LEU A 219 21.56 31.88 18.21
C LEU A 219 21.34 32.98 19.27
N ALA A 220 20.12 33.14 19.76
CA ALA A 220 19.80 34.13 20.79
C ALA A 220 20.53 33.83 22.10
N ARG A 221 20.61 32.56 22.50
CA ARG A 221 21.35 32.11 23.68
C ARG A 221 22.84 32.41 23.55
N VAL A 222 23.46 32.05 22.42
CA VAL A 222 24.89 32.29 22.18
C VAL A 222 25.23 33.78 22.20
N LEU A 223 24.35 34.63 21.64
CA LEU A 223 24.54 36.08 21.69
C LEU A 223 24.51 36.60 23.14
N LEU A 224 23.59 36.11 23.98
CA LEU A 224 23.50 36.48 25.39
C LEU A 224 24.70 35.97 26.21
N GLU A 225 25.15 34.74 25.97
CA GLU A 225 26.33 34.17 26.65
C GLU A 225 27.61 34.92 26.25
N MET A 226 27.74 35.32 24.99
CA MET A 226 28.84 36.16 24.54
C MET A 226 28.77 37.56 25.16
N GLU A 227 27.60 38.19 25.26
CA GLU A 227 27.46 39.48 25.97
C GLU A 227 27.79 39.35 27.46
N ALA A 228 27.34 38.29 28.13
CA ALA A 228 27.67 38.02 29.53
C ALA A 228 29.17 37.82 29.74
N LEU A 229 29.84 37.11 28.80
CA LEU A 229 31.28 36.94 28.79
C LEU A 229 32.02 38.26 28.49
N GLU A 230 31.49 39.15 27.64
CA GLU A 230 32.07 40.49 27.43
C GLU A 230 31.99 41.34 28.71
N VAL A 231 30.90 41.24 29.46
CA VAL A 231 30.70 41.96 30.74
C VAL A 231 31.60 41.41 31.85
N SER A 232 31.69 40.09 32.01
CA SER A 232 32.53 39.46 33.04
C SER A 232 34.02 39.74 32.83
N MET A 233 34.44 39.87 31.57
CA MET A 233 35.84 40.10 31.19
C MET A 233 36.26 41.58 31.19
N ALA A 234 35.30 42.52 31.24
CA ALA A 234 35.61 43.95 31.33
C ALA A 234 36.39 44.34 32.62
N GLY A 235 36.39 43.47 33.63
CA GLY A 235 37.15 43.62 34.87
C GLY A 235 38.56 43.00 34.88
N VAL A 236 39.00 42.33 33.81
CA VAL A 236 40.28 41.59 33.75
C VAL A 236 41.38 42.42 33.07
N ALA A 237 42.58 42.47 33.65
CA ALA A 237 43.67 43.29 33.11
C ALA A 237 44.20 42.75 31.75
N PRO A 238 44.55 43.62 30.78
CA PRO A 238 44.81 43.21 29.38
C PRO A 238 45.95 42.21 29.18
N HIS A 239 46.92 42.18 30.08
CA HIS A 239 48.11 41.31 30.05
C HIS A 239 47.84 39.92 30.64
N ALA A 240 46.68 39.71 31.27
CA ALA A 240 46.25 38.41 31.79
C ALA A 240 45.44 37.59 30.76
N LEU A 241 45.16 38.13 29.57
CA LEU A 241 44.43 37.45 28.52
C LEU A 241 45.35 36.55 27.67
N PRO A 242 44.88 35.39 27.17
CA PRO A 242 45.68 34.54 26.28
C PRO A 242 46.00 35.26 24.98
N THR A 243 47.21 35.06 24.46
CA THR A 243 47.62 35.53 23.12
C THR A 243 46.68 34.95 22.05
N GLY A 244 46.07 35.80 21.22
CA GLY A 244 45.13 35.37 20.15
C GLY A 244 43.64 35.45 20.53
N HIS A 245 43.29 35.64 21.80
CA HIS A 245 41.90 35.71 22.26
C HIS A 245 41.11 36.85 21.59
N ALA A 246 41.71 38.03 21.39
CA ALA A 246 41.04 39.16 20.75
C ALA A 246 40.71 38.88 19.27
N GLN A 247 41.57 38.12 18.58
CA GLN A 247 41.37 37.72 17.18
C GLN A 247 40.26 36.67 17.07
N TRP A 248 40.31 35.62 17.90
CA TRP A 248 39.28 34.58 17.94
C TRP A 248 37.90 35.15 18.31
N ARG A 249 37.83 36.09 19.27
CA ARG A 249 36.58 36.80 19.62
C ARG A 249 36.02 37.59 18.44
N ALA A 250 36.88 38.31 17.72
CA ALA A 250 36.47 39.05 16.53
C ALA A 250 35.98 38.13 15.41
N GLU A 251 36.56 36.93 15.28
CA GLU A 251 36.11 35.90 14.34
C GLU A 251 34.75 35.33 14.73
N LEU A 252 34.54 35.00 16.01
CA LEU A 252 33.28 34.50 16.53
C LEU A 252 32.15 35.53 16.34
N ARG A 253 32.40 36.80 16.68
CA ARG A 253 31.44 37.91 16.49
C ARG A 253 31.05 38.10 15.02
N ARG A 254 32.03 38.06 14.11
CA ARG A 254 31.78 38.10 12.66
C ARG A 254 30.99 36.88 12.18
N GLY A 255 31.20 35.70 12.78
CA GLY A 255 30.43 34.50 12.52
C GLY A 255 28.96 34.65 12.92
N LEU A 256 28.71 35.10 14.15
CA LEU A 256 27.36 35.33 14.68
C LEU A 256 26.59 36.40 13.89
N GLU A 257 27.25 37.49 13.48
CA GLU A 257 26.63 38.52 12.63
C GLU A 257 26.24 38.00 11.24
N ARG A 258 26.98 37.05 10.68
CA ARG A 258 26.62 36.41 9.40
C ARG A 258 25.40 35.51 9.57
N GLU A 259 25.38 34.67 10.60
CA GLU A 259 24.22 33.79 10.86
C GLU A 259 22.96 34.58 11.24
N ALA A 260 23.09 35.69 11.97
CA ALA A 260 21.95 36.58 12.26
C ALA A 260 21.36 37.23 10.99
N LYS A 261 22.18 37.49 9.96
CA LYS A 261 21.69 37.93 8.65
C LYS A 261 21.01 36.78 7.91
N GLU A 262 21.61 35.59 7.92
CA GLU A 262 21.04 34.39 7.28
C GLU A 262 19.68 34.02 7.89
N GLU A 263 19.54 34.08 9.22
CA GLU A 263 18.29 33.87 9.97
C GLU A 263 17.13 34.71 9.40
N ARG A 264 17.35 36.02 9.20
CA ARG A 264 16.32 36.92 8.64
C ARG A 264 15.94 36.54 7.21
N THR A 265 16.91 36.10 6.40
CA THR A 265 16.63 35.65 5.02
C THR A 265 15.85 34.33 4.97
N LEU A 266 16.19 33.39 5.86
CA LEU A 266 15.52 32.09 5.98
C LEU A 266 14.10 32.25 6.52
N THR A 267 13.91 33.14 7.49
CA THR A 267 12.60 33.56 8.00
C THR A 267 11.70 34.04 6.87
N ALA A 268 12.16 35.04 6.12
CA ALA A 268 11.40 35.59 5.01
C ALA A 268 11.14 34.56 3.91
N ALA A 269 12.05 33.60 3.70
CA ALA A 269 11.87 32.52 2.72
C ALA A 269 10.82 31.49 3.17
N VAL A 270 10.85 31.07 4.44
CA VAL A 270 9.86 30.14 5.04
C VAL A 270 8.46 30.77 5.10
N GLU A 271 8.38 32.06 5.42
CA GLU A 271 7.13 32.83 5.40
C GLU A 271 6.58 33.01 3.99
N ARG A 272 7.42 33.32 3.00
CA ARG A 272 7.02 33.39 1.58
C ARG A 272 6.52 32.05 1.05
N GLU A 273 7.11 30.93 1.48
CA GLU A 273 6.63 29.60 1.12
C GLU A 273 5.27 29.26 1.77
N GLY A 274 5.03 29.78 2.98
CA GLY A 274 3.77 29.61 3.72
C GLY A 274 2.64 30.56 3.29
N GLY A 275 2.96 31.76 2.82
CA GLY A 275 2.02 32.87 2.64
C GLY A 275 1.55 33.17 1.21
N ALA A 276 2.07 32.48 0.18
CA ALA A 276 1.74 32.82 -1.21
C ALA A 276 0.32 32.38 -1.65
N ALA A 277 -0.68 33.23 -1.38
CA ALA A 277 -1.91 33.26 -2.18
C ALA A 277 -1.53 33.63 -3.63
N PRO A 278 -1.99 32.90 -4.66
CA PRO A 278 -1.66 33.25 -6.03
C PRO A 278 -2.41 34.53 -6.40
N ARG A 279 -1.69 35.63 -6.57
CA ARG A 279 -2.19 36.80 -7.29
C ARG A 279 -2.58 36.31 -8.68
N ARG A 280 -3.88 36.29 -8.99
CA ARG A 280 -4.46 35.86 -10.27
C ARG A 280 -3.84 36.68 -11.40
N THR A 281 -2.80 36.16 -12.06
CA THR A 281 -2.36 36.68 -13.36
C THR A 281 -3.32 36.13 -14.40
N ARG A 282 -4.12 37.04 -14.96
CA ARG A 282 -5.14 36.79 -15.98
C ARG A 282 -4.45 36.33 -17.27
N GLY A 283 -4.84 35.14 -17.72
CA GLY A 283 -4.87 34.68 -19.12
C GLY A 283 -3.58 34.70 -19.94
N THR A 284 -3.02 33.51 -20.21
CA THR A 284 -2.51 33.16 -21.55
C THR A 284 -2.61 31.65 -21.78
N LYS A 285 -3.17 31.28 -22.94
CA LYS A 285 -3.35 29.89 -23.39
C LYS A 285 -1.98 29.30 -23.77
N GLY A 286 -1.29 28.72 -22.80
CA GLY A 286 -0.02 27.99 -22.99
C GLY A 286 0.40 27.17 -21.77
N ALA A 287 -0.55 26.87 -20.87
CA ALA A 287 -0.27 26.64 -19.46
C ALA A 287 0.17 25.21 -19.06
N LYS A 288 -0.08 24.17 -19.86
CA LYS A 288 0.08 22.77 -19.38
C LYS A 288 1.54 22.27 -19.31
N ALA A 289 2.42 22.69 -20.22
CA ALA A 289 3.84 22.28 -20.19
C ALA A 289 4.68 23.14 -19.23
N ALA A 290 4.40 24.45 -19.15
CA ALA A 290 5.08 25.39 -18.27
C ALA A 290 4.80 25.14 -16.77
N THR A 291 3.68 24.50 -16.42
CA THR A 291 3.33 24.14 -15.04
C THR A 291 4.17 23.00 -14.47
N SER A 292 4.57 22.02 -15.29
CA SER A 292 5.39 20.87 -14.86
C SER A 292 6.82 21.32 -14.50
N LYS A 293 7.47 22.08 -15.39
CA LYS A 293 8.82 22.59 -15.17
C LYS A 293 8.89 23.52 -13.96
N LYS A 294 7.97 24.49 -13.85
CA LYS A 294 7.86 25.38 -12.67
C LYS A 294 7.52 24.66 -11.36
N ALA A 295 6.79 23.54 -11.42
CA ALA A 295 6.49 22.73 -10.22
C ALA A 295 7.70 21.92 -9.75
N ARG A 296 8.56 21.49 -10.69
CA ARG A 296 9.83 20.80 -10.40
C ARG A 296 10.89 21.77 -9.86
N GLU A 297 11.04 22.93 -10.49
CA GLU A 297 11.93 24.02 -10.03
C GLU A 297 11.59 24.45 -8.59
N ARG A 298 10.30 24.66 -8.29
CA ARG A 298 9.85 24.99 -6.93
C ARG A 298 10.00 23.84 -5.91
N GLY A 299 9.98 22.59 -6.36
CA GLY A 299 10.25 21.43 -5.50
C GLY A 299 11.71 21.39 -5.06
N LEU A 300 12.62 21.67 -6.00
CA LEU A 300 14.06 21.81 -5.73
C LEU A 300 14.35 23.01 -4.82
N GLU A 301 13.63 24.13 -4.99
CA GLU A 301 13.73 25.29 -4.09
C GLU A 301 13.33 24.97 -2.65
N ALA A 302 12.29 24.16 -2.44
CA ALA A 302 11.85 23.76 -1.10
C ALA A 302 12.84 22.78 -0.42
N GLU A 303 13.44 21.86 -1.18
CA GLU A 303 14.50 20.99 -0.66
C GLU A 303 15.77 21.76 -0.34
N ALA A 304 16.13 22.73 -1.19
CA ALA A 304 17.25 23.63 -0.93
C ALA A 304 17.00 24.50 0.32
N LEU A 305 15.77 24.96 0.55
CA LEU A 305 15.39 25.70 1.75
C LEU A 305 15.55 24.84 3.01
N GLY A 306 15.07 23.60 2.99
CA GLY A 306 15.25 22.66 4.11
C GLY A 306 16.72 22.40 4.44
N ALA A 307 17.56 22.21 3.41
CA ALA A 307 19.00 22.02 3.59
C ALA A 307 19.69 23.26 4.19
N ARG A 308 19.29 24.47 3.77
CA ARG A 308 19.82 25.72 4.34
C ARG A 308 19.42 25.92 5.80
N VAL A 309 18.17 25.61 6.17
CA VAL A 309 17.72 25.68 7.57
C VAL A 309 18.45 24.66 8.44
N ALA A 310 18.71 23.45 7.93
CA ALA A 310 19.49 22.45 8.65
C ALA A 310 20.96 22.88 8.85
N ALA A 311 21.56 23.53 7.84
CA ALA A 311 22.92 24.08 7.95
C ALA A 311 23.00 25.22 8.97
N PHE A 312 21.99 26.11 9.00
CA PHE A 312 21.86 27.17 10.01
C PHE A 312 21.74 26.59 11.44
N GLU A 313 20.91 25.56 11.64
CA GLU A 313 20.79 24.88 12.93
C GLU A 313 22.11 24.21 13.37
N ALA A 314 22.89 23.66 12.43
CA ALA A 314 24.19 23.08 12.74
C ALA A 314 25.25 24.14 13.06
N ALA A 315 25.28 25.25 12.31
CA ALA A 315 26.21 26.34 12.54
C ALA A 315 25.99 27.00 13.92
N THR A 316 24.73 27.23 14.30
CA THR A 316 24.36 27.81 15.61
C THR A 316 24.78 26.94 16.79
N ARG A 317 24.60 25.61 16.70
CA ARG A 317 25.13 24.67 17.70
C ARG A 317 26.67 24.67 17.77
N GLY A 318 27.35 24.75 16.63
CA GLY A 318 28.82 24.87 16.62
C GLY A 318 29.33 26.14 17.31
N PHE A 319 28.52 27.21 17.35
CA PHE A 319 28.85 28.41 18.12
C PHE A 319 28.59 28.25 19.63
N GLU A 320 27.58 27.46 20.04
CA GLU A 320 27.39 27.09 21.46
C GLU A 320 28.64 26.38 21.99
N ASP A 321 29.11 25.34 21.29
CA ASP A 321 30.30 24.59 21.68
C ASP A 321 31.56 25.48 21.74
N ALA A 322 31.69 26.43 20.81
CA ALA A 322 32.82 27.36 20.75
C ALA A 322 32.79 28.42 21.87
N VAL A 323 31.60 28.86 22.31
CA VAL A 323 31.44 29.78 23.44
C VAL A 323 31.69 29.06 24.77
N GLU A 324 31.23 27.83 24.92
CA GLU A 324 31.50 27.00 26.10
C GLU A 324 33.00 26.78 26.30
N GLN A 325 33.73 26.43 25.23
CA GLN A 325 35.20 26.34 25.25
C GLN A 325 35.88 27.66 25.64
N LEU A 326 35.31 28.80 25.24
CA LEU A 326 35.85 30.11 25.55
C LEU A 326 35.62 30.47 27.02
N ILE A 327 34.42 30.18 27.55
CA ILE A 327 34.08 30.35 28.97
C ILE A 327 35.01 29.49 29.84
N ASP A 328 35.20 28.23 29.47
CA ASP A 328 36.13 27.32 30.15
C ASP A 328 37.57 27.83 30.13
N SER A 329 38.01 28.43 29.01
CA SER A 329 39.35 29.02 28.89
C SER A 329 39.54 30.32 29.69
N ALA A 330 38.46 31.10 29.88
CA ALA A 330 38.48 32.36 30.62
C ALA A 330 38.43 32.14 32.15
N ASP A 331 37.69 31.13 32.60
CA ASP A 331 37.62 30.73 34.02
C ASP A 331 38.97 30.23 34.57
N VAL A 332 39.84 29.74 33.69
CA VAL A 332 41.23 29.36 34.02
C VAL A 332 42.08 30.58 34.43
N LEU A 333 41.71 31.81 34.02
CA LEU A 333 42.48 33.03 34.30
C LEU A 333 41.98 33.82 35.53
N ALA A 334 40.73 33.63 35.95
CA ALA A 334 40.14 34.37 37.08
C ALA A 334 40.46 33.78 38.47
N ALA A 335 41.24 32.68 38.58
CA ALA A 335 41.44 31.99 39.86
C ALA A 335 42.90 31.63 40.17
N THR A 336 43.54 32.37 41.09
CA THR A 336 44.47 31.80 42.10
C THR A 336 44.50 32.73 43.32
N PRO A 337 44.30 32.25 44.59
CA PRO A 337 44.79 30.99 45.12
C PRO A 337 43.77 30.16 45.93
N ARG A 338 43.50 28.92 45.51
CA ARG A 338 43.02 27.85 46.40
C ARG A 338 43.79 26.56 46.10
N ARG A 339 44.46 26.04 47.14
CA ARG A 339 45.51 25.00 47.13
C ARG A 339 45.04 23.56 46.83
N THR A 340 43.88 23.35 46.22
CA THR A 340 43.35 22.00 45.91
C THR A 340 43.33 21.63 44.43
N ARG A 341 43.44 22.58 43.48
CA ARG A 341 43.37 22.27 42.03
C ARG A 341 44.71 21.89 41.38
N VAL A 342 45.84 22.11 42.06
CA VAL A 342 47.18 21.82 41.49
C VAL A 342 47.46 20.32 41.46
N LEU A 343 47.00 19.57 42.47
CA LEU A 343 47.11 18.11 42.53
C LEU A 343 46.20 17.43 41.51
N ASP A 344 44.98 17.93 41.30
CA ASP A 344 44.06 17.42 40.28
C ASP A 344 44.64 17.54 38.87
N ARG A 345 45.41 18.61 38.59
CA ARG A 345 46.11 18.78 37.31
C ARG A 345 47.30 17.84 37.12
N VAL A 346 47.95 17.43 38.21
CA VAL A 346 49.00 16.38 38.18
C VAL A 346 48.38 14.99 38.07
N LEU A 347 47.16 14.79 38.57
CA LEU A 347 46.41 13.52 38.52
C LEU A 347 45.63 13.30 37.23
N ALA A 348 45.14 14.36 36.59
CA ALA A 348 44.25 14.26 35.43
C ALA A 348 44.77 13.33 34.31
N PRO A 349 46.06 13.40 33.91
CA PRO A 349 46.58 12.49 32.88
C PRO A 349 46.56 11.02 33.33
N VAL A 350 46.84 10.75 34.61
CA VAL A 350 46.80 9.40 35.18
C VAL A 350 45.36 8.90 35.28
N ALA A 351 44.44 9.77 35.70
CA ALA A 351 43.02 9.47 35.83
C ALA A 351 42.38 9.12 34.49
N GLU A 352 42.69 9.88 33.43
CA GLU A 352 42.17 9.65 32.10
C GLU A 352 42.60 8.28 31.56
N GLU A 353 43.89 7.94 31.68
CA GLU A 353 44.40 6.65 31.21
C GLU A 353 43.84 5.46 32.01
N VAL A 354 43.68 5.59 33.33
CA VAL A 354 43.10 4.54 34.18
C VAL A 354 41.61 4.35 33.89
N LEU A 355 40.85 5.44 33.71
CA LEU A 355 39.42 5.37 33.38
C LEU A 355 39.17 4.80 31.99
N ALA A 356 39.99 5.19 31.01
CA ALA A 356 39.93 4.60 29.67
C ALA A 356 40.25 3.10 29.69
N LEU A 357 41.30 2.70 30.42
CA LEU A 357 41.69 1.30 30.58
C LEU A 357 40.60 0.49 31.30
N THR A 358 40.07 0.97 32.43
CA THR A 358 39.01 0.27 33.18
C THR A 358 37.71 0.17 32.37
N GLY A 359 37.39 1.18 31.56
CA GLY A 359 36.27 1.14 30.61
C GLY A 359 36.43 0.02 29.57
N LEU A 360 37.61 -0.12 28.98
CA LEU A 360 37.92 -1.19 28.02
C LEU A 360 37.89 -2.57 28.68
N LEU A 361 38.44 -2.70 29.89
CA LEU A 361 38.45 -3.95 30.65
C LEU A 361 37.04 -4.41 31.08
N ARG A 362 36.06 -3.49 31.19
CA ARG A 362 34.65 -3.84 31.45
C ARG A 362 33.93 -4.36 30.20
N GLN A 363 34.41 -4.01 29.01
CA GLN A 363 33.86 -4.47 27.73
C GLN A 363 34.62 -5.69 27.17
N ALA A 364 35.74 -6.06 27.79
CA ALA A 364 36.51 -7.23 27.42
C ALA A 364 35.71 -8.54 27.66
N PRO A 365 35.91 -9.58 26.83
CA PRO A 365 35.26 -10.88 27.01
C PRO A 365 35.57 -11.50 28.38
N ASP A 366 34.61 -12.22 28.95
CA ASP A 366 34.76 -12.90 30.24
C ASP A 366 35.99 -13.85 30.21
N GLY A 367 36.96 -13.61 31.10
CA GLY A 367 38.21 -14.39 31.22
C GLY A 367 39.47 -13.73 30.63
N ALA A 368 39.38 -12.56 29.99
CA ALA A 368 40.55 -11.87 29.42
C ALA A 368 41.51 -11.29 30.48
N VAL A 369 40.98 -10.82 31.62
CA VAL A 369 41.75 -10.38 32.80
C VAL A 369 41.04 -10.86 34.06
N ASP A 370 41.79 -11.42 35.00
CA ASP A 370 41.29 -11.93 36.28
C ASP A 370 40.57 -10.79 37.05
N PRO A 371 39.33 -11.02 37.55
CA PRO A 371 38.60 -10.05 38.37
C PRO A 371 39.40 -9.50 39.56
N ALA A 372 40.24 -10.34 40.18
CA ALA A 372 41.09 -9.93 41.29
C ALA A 372 42.16 -8.90 40.86
N VAL A 373 42.68 -9.01 39.63
CA VAL A 373 43.65 -8.06 39.07
C VAL A 373 42.97 -6.75 38.66
N ARG A 374 41.74 -6.83 38.13
CA ARG A 374 40.91 -5.63 37.85
C ARG A 374 40.59 -4.84 39.12
N HIS A 375 40.14 -5.51 40.17
CA HIS A 375 39.90 -4.87 41.47
C HIS A 375 41.21 -4.37 42.11
N GLY A 376 42.32 -5.07 41.91
CA GLY A 376 43.64 -4.62 42.35
C GLY A 376 44.11 -3.33 41.67
N LEU A 377 43.78 -3.12 40.40
CA LEU A 377 44.04 -1.87 39.66
C LEU A 377 43.17 -0.71 40.17
N GLU A 378 41.87 -0.94 40.33
CA GLU A 378 40.92 0.05 40.88
C GLU A 378 41.34 0.46 42.31
N ALA A 379 41.67 -0.50 43.19
CA ALA A 379 42.14 -0.22 44.55
C ALA A 379 43.48 0.54 44.60
N ALA A 380 44.43 0.23 43.70
CA ALA A 380 45.70 0.95 43.63
C ALA A 380 45.53 2.40 43.14
N TYR A 381 44.51 2.66 42.32
CA TYR A 381 44.14 4.00 41.90
C TYR A 381 43.42 4.77 43.01
N ASP A 382 42.53 4.11 43.75
CA ASP A 382 41.89 4.69 44.94
C ASP A 382 42.90 5.04 46.04
N ASP A 383 43.94 4.23 46.24
CA ASP A 383 45.08 4.53 47.12
C ASP A 383 45.80 5.82 46.70
N LEU A 384 46.01 6.01 45.39
CA LEU A 384 46.66 7.21 44.85
C LEU A 384 45.76 8.45 45.03
N LEU A 385 44.45 8.30 44.80
CA LEU A 385 43.46 9.35 45.07
C LEU A 385 43.40 9.71 46.56
N ALA A 386 43.45 8.72 47.45
CA ALA A 386 43.45 8.94 48.90
C ALA A 386 44.68 9.75 49.35
N VAL A 387 45.87 9.48 48.78
CA VAL A 387 47.09 10.26 49.05
C VAL A 387 46.97 11.69 48.49
N ALA A 388 46.23 11.89 47.40
CA ALA A 388 45.98 13.22 46.85
C ALA A 388 44.93 14.04 47.60
N GLN A 389 44.01 13.35 48.28
CA GLN A 389 42.94 13.97 49.06
C GLN A 389 43.35 14.30 50.50
N HIS A 390 44.48 13.78 51.00
CA HIS A 390 44.93 13.97 52.38
C HIS A 390 46.38 14.51 52.48
N GLU A 391 46.51 15.63 53.21
CA GLU A 391 47.74 16.30 53.69
C GLU A 391 48.52 17.20 52.71
N ARG A 392 49.25 18.17 53.30
CA ARG A 392 50.30 18.94 52.62
C ARG A 392 51.36 17.95 52.14
N LEU A 393 51.85 18.10 50.91
CA LEU A 393 53.00 17.35 50.39
C LEU A 393 54.26 17.69 51.19
N ASP A 394 54.45 17.02 52.31
CA ASP A 394 55.72 16.93 53.02
C ASP A 394 56.56 15.78 52.44
N ARG A 395 57.78 15.58 52.96
CA ARG A 395 58.66 14.52 52.45
C ARG A 395 58.09 13.11 52.67
N ALA A 396 57.19 12.91 53.63
CA ALA A 396 56.57 11.62 53.91
C ALA A 396 55.40 11.35 52.96
N ALA A 397 54.56 12.35 52.69
CA ALA A 397 53.50 12.33 51.69
C ALA A 397 54.06 12.15 50.26
N ALA A 398 55.16 12.84 49.91
CA ALA A 398 55.83 12.64 48.62
C ALA A 398 56.38 11.21 48.43
N ARG A 399 56.82 10.55 49.51
CA ARG A 399 57.21 9.13 49.49
C ARG A 399 56.00 8.22 49.32
N ARG A 400 54.91 8.44 50.07
CA ARG A 400 53.65 7.69 49.93
C ARG A 400 53.05 7.83 48.54
N TRP A 401 53.12 9.02 47.94
CA TRP A 401 52.73 9.28 46.55
C TRP A 401 53.57 8.47 45.57
N LYS A 402 54.90 8.52 45.72
CA LYS A 402 55.84 7.75 44.90
C LYS A 402 55.59 6.23 44.99
N ASP A 403 55.28 5.74 46.18
CA ASP A 403 54.98 4.33 46.41
C ASP A 403 53.61 3.92 45.84
N ALA A 404 52.61 4.81 45.89
CA ALA A 404 51.32 4.61 45.23
C ALA A 404 51.45 4.59 43.70
N GLU A 405 52.22 5.52 43.11
CA GLU A 405 52.53 5.52 41.67
C GLU A 405 53.21 4.21 41.24
N LYS A 406 54.17 3.70 42.03
CA LYS A 406 54.81 2.39 41.77
C LYS A 406 53.85 1.22 41.88
N ARG A 407 52.94 1.22 42.86
CA ARG A 407 51.93 0.15 43.02
C ARG A 407 50.98 0.13 41.82
N LEU A 408 50.48 1.29 41.39
CA LEU A 408 49.61 1.41 40.23
C LEU A 408 50.33 0.97 38.94
N ALA A 409 51.62 1.35 38.77
CA ALA A 409 52.43 0.91 37.64
C ALA A 409 52.63 -0.62 37.63
N GLY A 410 52.79 -1.24 38.81
CA GLY A 410 52.88 -2.69 38.96
C GLY A 410 51.59 -3.40 38.53
N ARG A 411 50.43 -2.89 38.94
CA ARG A 411 49.12 -3.44 38.54
C ARG A 411 48.84 -3.27 37.04
N ALA A 412 49.22 -2.13 36.45
CA ALA A 412 49.12 -1.93 35.00
C ALA A 412 49.98 -2.94 34.20
N ARG A 413 51.15 -3.33 34.72
CA ARG A 413 51.98 -4.39 34.13
C ARG A 413 51.33 -5.77 34.23
N GLU A 414 50.73 -6.11 35.37
CA GLU A 414 50.01 -7.37 35.55
C GLU A 414 48.84 -7.49 34.57
N VAL A 415 48.09 -6.40 34.35
CA VAL A 415 47.04 -6.32 33.33
C VAL A 415 47.61 -6.56 31.93
N THR A 416 48.69 -5.84 31.57
CA THR A 416 49.38 -6.02 30.28
C THR A 416 49.81 -7.48 30.07
N ALA A 417 50.42 -8.11 31.07
CA ALA A 417 50.90 -9.50 31.00
C ALA A 417 49.79 -10.53 30.83
N GLN A 418 48.56 -10.25 31.30
CA GLN A 418 47.40 -11.11 31.05
C GLN A 418 46.84 -10.90 29.64
N LEU A 419 46.80 -9.66 29.17
CA LEU A 419 46.33 -9.31 27.83
C LEU A 419 47.29 -9.78 26.71
N GLU A 420 48.60 -9.78 26.94
CA GLU A 420 49.62 -10.26 26.00
C GLU A 420 49.66 -11.79 25.84
N ARG A 421 48.84 -12.55 26.59
CA ARG A 421 48.66 -14.00 26.34
C ARG A 421 47.87 -14.29 25.06
N PHE A 422 47.12 -13.31 24.56
CA PHE A 422 46.34 -13.43 23.34
C PHE A 422 47.16 -12.96 22.13
N PRO A 423 47.09 -13.64 20.96
CA PRO A 423 47.96 -13.35 19.81
C PRO A 423 47.91 -11.90 19.33
N LEU A 424 46.72 -11.29 19.34
CA LEU A 424 46.48 -9.89 18.95
C LEU A 424 47.09 -8.87 19.93
N GLY A 425 47.34 -9.26 21.19
CA GLY A 425 47.97 -8.41 22.20
C GLY A 425 49.50 -8.37 22.11
N GLN A 426 50.14 -9.41 21.54
CA GLN A 426 51.60 -9.50 21.43
C GLN A 426 52.19 -8.49 20.43
N ASP A 427 51.51 -8.27 19.30
CA ASP A 427 51.98 -7.36 18.24
C ASP A 427 51.89 -5.88 18.63
N ALA A 428 50.99 -5.52 19.56
CA ALA A 428 50.79 -4.14 20.02
C ALA A 428 51.85 -3.66 21.04
N GLY A 429 52.57 -4.58 21.69
CA GLY A 429 53.55 -4.27 22.74
C GLY A 429 54.89 -3.71 22.25
N LEU A 430 55.15 -3.73 20.94
CA LEU A 430 56.45 -3.41 20.33
C LEU A 430 56.56 -2.01 19.71
N THR A 431 55.49 -1.20 19.74
CA THR A 431 55.53 0.18 19.22
C THR A 431 55.92 1.18 20.31
N GLU A 432 57.05 1.86 20.11
CA GLU A 432 57.50 2.98 20.95
C GLU A 432 56.38 4.03 21.09
N GLY A 433 56.16 4.48 22.33
CA GLY A 433 55.18 5.52 22.64
C GLY A 433 55.68 6.91 22.24
N PRO A 434 54.78 7.90 22.19
CA PRO A 434 55.15 9.29 21.92
C PRO A 434 56.16 9.82 22.94
N ASP A 435 57.13 10.60 22.45
CA ASP A 435 58.20 11.25 23.20
C ASP A 435 57.65 12.30 24.19
N ASP A 436 58.33 12.44 25.34
CA ASP A 436 57.94 13.26 26.51
C ASP A 436 57.86 14.76 26.14
N GLY A 437 56.66 15.25 25.85
CA GLY A 437 56.40 16.63 25.47
C GLY A 437 55.47 17.37 26.41
N ASP A 438 55.83 17.52 27.69
CA ASP A 438 55.12 18.49 28.55
C ASP A 438 56.00 19.11 29.65
N GLY A 439 56.88 20.03 29.23
CA GLY A 439 57.78 20.76 30.13
C GLY A 439 57.05 21.53 31.25
N GLY A 440 55.76 21.85 31.06
CA GLY A 440 54.90 22.46 32.07
C GLY A 440 54.56 21.52 33.23
N LEU A 441 54.32 20.24 32.96
CA LEU A 441 53.97 19.25 33.97
C LEU A 441 55.19 18.82 34.80
N VAL A 442 56.37 18.78 34.16
CA VAL A 442 57.67 18.54 34.83
C VAL A 442 57.98 19.64 35.84
N ALA A 443 57.80 20.92 35.46
CA ALA A 443 58.00 22.06 36.36
C ALA A 443 56.98 22.05 37.52
N LEU A 444 55.73 21.67 37.25
CA LEU A 444 54.66 21.56 38.25
C LEU A 444 54.96 20.48 39.30
N ARG A 445 55.43 19.30 38.88
CA ARG A 445 55.81 18.19 39.76
C ARG A 445 57.03 18.52 40.62
N ALA A 446 58.04 19.17 40.02
CA ALA A 446 59.22 19.62 40.75
C ALA A 446 58.88 20.66 41.84
N GLY A 447 57.98 21.60 41.54
CA GLY A 447 57.48 22.60 42.51
C GLY A 447 56.68 22.01 43.68
N LEU A 448 56.20 20.78 43.54
CA LEU A 448 55.46 20.02 44.55
C LEU A 448 56.35 19.02 45.34
N GLY A 449 57.65 18.97 45.07
CA GLY A 449 58.58 18.03 45.71
C GLY A 449 58.48 16.58 45.21
N LEU A 450 57.79 16.35 44.09
CA LEU A 450 57.67 15.05 43.43
C LEU A 450 58.78 14.85 42.40
N SER A 451 59.01 13.60 41.97
CA SER A 451 59.94 13.33 40.87
C SER A 451 59.42 13.91 39.54
N ALA A 452 60.34 14.44 38.73
CA ALA A 452 60.08 15.04 37.42
C ALA A 452 59.25 14.13 36.51
N ARG A 453 59.51 12.81 36.57
CA ARG A 453 58.68 11.77 35.95
C ARG A 453 57.93 10.95 37.02
N PRO A 454 56.70 10.46 36.71
CA PRO A 454 55.97 9.51 37.54
C PRO A 454 56.81 8.26 37.85
N ALA A 455 56.73 7.75 39.08
CA ALA A 455 57.55 6.64 39.53
C ALA A 455 57.15 5.31 38.86
N GLY A 456 58.14 4.49 38.48
CA GLY A 456 57.91 3.17 37.88
C GLY A 456 57.44 3.20 36.42
N ASP A 457 57.66 4.32 35.71
CA ASP A 457 57.19 4.58 34.34
C ASP A 457 55.67 4.43 34.20
N LEU A 458 54.92 4.86 35.23
CA LEU A 458 53.48 4.69 35.35
C LEU A 458 52.71 5.03 34.06
N MET A 459 52.98 6.20 33.46
CA MET A 459 52.28 6.63 32.24
C MET A 459 52.58 5.73 31.04
N ALA A 460 53.83 5.29 30.89
CA ALA A 460 54.20 4.36 29.82
C ALA A 460 53.54 2.99 30.01
N GLN A 461 53.41 2.53 31.26
CA GLN A 461 52.77 1.25 31.59
C GLN A 461 51.25 1.29 31.41
N LEU A 462 50.59 2.38 31.78
CA LEU A 462 49.15 2.57 31.55
C LEU A 462 48.84 2.72 30.06
N ALA A 463 49.62 3.51 29.32
CA ALA A 463 49.47 3.65 27.88
C ALA A 463 49.72 2.33 27.14
N ARG A 464 50.69 1.52 27.59
CA ARG A 464 50.90 0.17 27.06
C ARG A 464 49.70 -0.73 27.34
N ALA A 465 49.24 -0.82 28.59
CA ALA A 465 48.07 -1.61 28.98
C ALA A 465 46.82 -1.23 28.18
N ARG A 466 46.59 0.07 27.97
CA ARG A 466 45.48 0.58 27.16
C ARG A 466 45.61 0.19 25.69
N ARG A 467 46.78 0.35 25.07
CA ARG A 467 46.99 -0.07 23.67
C ARG A 467 46.77 -1.57 23.49
N THR A 468 47.26 -2.39 24.41
CA THR A 468 47.02 -3.83 24.40
C THR A 468 45.53 -4.16 24.60
N ALA A 469 44.81 -3.42 25.45
CA ALA A 469 43.37 -3.57 25.63
C ALA A 469 42.55 -3.12 24.41
N VAL A 470 42.92 -2.01 23.75
CA VAL A 470 42.30 -1.53 22.51
C VAL A 470 42.53 -2.51 21.36
N ALA A 471 43.71 -3.12 21.26
CA ALA A 471 43.98 -4.14 20.24
C ALA A 471 43.09 -5.39 20.40
N LEU A 472 42.71 -5.71 21.64
CA LEU A 472 41.84 -6.86 21.95
C LEU A 472 40.34 -6.55 21.82
N VAL A 473 39.90 -5.36 22.24
CA VAL A 473 38.48 -5.00 22.42
C VAL A 473 37.97 -4.00 21.37
N GLY A 474 38.87 -3.28 20.70
CA GLY A 474 38.56 -2.10 19.88
C GLY A 474 38.48 -0.81 20.71
N PRO A 475 38.58 0.38 20.08
CA PRO A 475 38.51 1.66 20.80
C PRO A 475 37.11 1.96 21.33
N LEU A 476 37.03 2.55 22.53
CA LEU A 476 35.78 3.05 23.10
C LEU A 476 35.27 4.25 22.29
N GLY A 477 34.29 4.02 21.41
CA GLY A 477 33.56 5.07 20.70
C GLY A 477 33.73 5.00 19.18
N GLY A 478 32.81 4.30 18.53
CA GLY A 478 32.72 4.22 17.07
C GLY A 478 31.84 3.06 16.63
N GLY A 479 30.52 3.25 16.67
CA GLY A 479 29.63 2.42 15.88
C GLY A 479 29.76 2.81 14.41
N ASP A 480 30.57 2.06 13.67
CA ASP A 480 30.14 1.36 12.45
C ASP A 480 31.33 0.60 11.86
N GLY A 481 31.01 -0.56 11.29
CA GLY A 481 31.97 -1.59 10.93
C GLY A 481 33.03 -1.18 9.92
N THR A 482 34.21 -1.77 10.09
CA THR A 482 35.16 -1.98 9.01
C THR A 482 35.61 -3.43 9.06
N ASP A 483 35.21 -4.16 8.03
CA ASP A 483 35.82 -5.41 7.61
C ASP A 483 37.34 -5.24 7.49
N ALA A 484 38.03 -6.27 7.95
CA ALA A 484 39.47 -6.44 7.84
C ALA A 484 39.89 -6.55 6.36
N GLY A 485 41.07 -5.99 6.03
CA GLY A 485 41.66 -6.22 4.72
C GLY A 485 42.86 -5.36 4.36
N THR A 486 43.99 -5.62 5.02
CA THR A 486 45.37 -5.58 4.46
C THR A 486 45.97 -4.28 3.91
N GLY A 487 47.14 -3.91 4.46
CA GLY A 487 48.07 -2.99 3.81
C GLY A 487 49.19 -2.50 4.71
N ALA A 488 50.13 -3.40 5.02
CA ALA A 488 51.34 -3.10 5.78
C ALA A 488 52.27 -2.09 5.07
N ALA A 489 52.86 -1.22 5.89
CA ALA A 489 54.25 -0.75 5.90
C ALA A 489 54.99 -0.43 4.58
N SER A 490 55.41 0.83 4.44
CA SER A 490 56.82 1.26 4.30
C SER A 490 56.85 2.79 4.09
N ALA A 491 57.32 3.57 5.06
CA ALA A 491 58.73 3.93 5.25
C ALA A 491 59.35 4.56 4.00
N TRP A 492 59.29 5.88 3.95
CA TRP A 492 59.91 6.74 2.94
C TRP A 492 61.31 7.16 3.44
N VAL A 493 62.38 6.68 2.77
CA VAL A 493 63.73 7.24 2.83
C VAL A 493 64.34 7.11 1.42
N PRO A 494 65.15 8.09 0.94
CA PRO A 494 65.22 8.47 -0.47
C PRO A 494 66.47 7.94 -1.17
N GLY A 495 66.45 8.00 -2.51
CA GLY A 495 67.66 8.22 -3.29
C GLY A 495 67.83 7.33 -4.53
N THR A 496 68.04 8.01 -5.66
CA THR A 496 68.71 7.53 -6.89
C THR A 496 67.92 6.49 -7.69
N GLY A 497 67.77 6.56 -9.00
CA GLY A 497 68.56 7.22 -10.03
C GLY A 497 68.71 6.21 -11.17
N ARG A 498 68.43 6.70 -12.39
CA ARG A 498 68.78 6.14 -13.71
C ARG A 498 67.91 5.04 -14.36
N ALA A 499 67.56 5.45 -15.59
CA ALA A 499 67.72 4.74 -16.87
C ALA A 499 66.61 3.73 -17.19
N SER A 500 65.76 4.09 -18.16
CA SER A 500 65.95 3.81 -19.60
C SER A 500 65.37 2.42 -19.89
N GLY A 501 64.37 2.24 -20.75
CA GLY A 501 64.02 2.93 -21.98
C GLY A 501 63.49 1.85 -22.93
N ALA A 502 63.01 2.27 -24.10
CA ALA A 502 62.51 1.46 -25.22
C ALA A 502 61.06 0.96 -25.07
N ALA A 503 60.16 1.13 -26.04
CA ALA A 503 60.26 1.82 -27.32
C ALA A 503 58.83 2.18 -27.78
N GLY A 504 58.66 3.41 -28.22
CA GLY A 504 57.61 3.81 -29.15
C GLY A 504 58.31 4.63 -30.21
N ASP A 505 58.46 4.06 -31.40
CA ASP A 505 58.92 4.77 -32.60
C ASP A 505 57.69 4.97 -33.49
N GLY A 506 57.38 6.22 -33.82
CA GLY A 506 56.22 6.52 -34.65
C GLY A 506 55.73 7.97 -34.62
N ALA A 507 56.62 8.90 -34.97
CA ALA A 507 56.34 10.18 -35.63
C ALA A 507 55.44 11.22 -34.92
N ASP A 508 56.10 12.27 -34.44
CA ASP A 508 55.62 13.65 -34.41
C ASP A 508 56.55 14.46 -35.35
N PRO A 509 56.08 15.48 -36.09
CA PRO A 509 56.33 16.83 -35.55
C PRO A 509 55.29 17.88 -35.98
N SER A 510 54.47 18.37 -35.06
CA SER A 510 54.24 19.82 -34.83
C SER A 510 53.36 20.08 -33.59
N ASP A 511 54.04 20.32 -32.47
CA ASP A 511 53.58 20.69 -31.12
C ASP A 511 52.82 22.05 -30.99
N PRO A 512 52.14 22.35 -29.85
CA PRO A 512 51.82 21.48 -28.69
C PRO A 512 50.31 21.48 -28.31
N PRO A 513 49.80 20.42 -27.61
CA PRO A 513 48.45 20.37 -27.10
C PRO A 513 48.33 20.67 -25.58
N ARG A 514 47.19 21.25 -25.21
CA ARG A 514 46.43 21.15 -23.94
C ARG A 514 47.11 21.49 -22.60
N THR A 515 46.66 22.60 -22.02
CA THR A 515 46.31 22.64 -20.59
C THR A 515 44.79 22.66 -20.45
N ASP A 516 44.20 21.47 -20.37
CA ASP A 516 42.82 21.28 -19.94
C ASP A 516 42.75 21.56 -18.42
N GLY A 517 42.28 22.76 -18.08
CA GLY A 517 41.80 23.05 -16.75
C GLY A 517 40.29 22.85 -16.70
N PRO A 518 39.80 21.86 -15.94
CA PRO A 518 38.53 22.01 -15.25
C PRO A 518 38.80 22.04 -13.76
N SER A 519 38.66 23.25 -13.22
CA SER A 519 38.29 23.54 -11.84
C SER A 519 37.45 22.42 -11.18
N SER A 520 38.11 21.59 -10.37
CA SER A 520 37.44 20.63 -9.49
C SER A 520 37.18 21.27 -8.12
N ARG A 521 36.26 22.25 -8.11
CA ARG A 521 35.44 22.45 -6.90
C ARG A 521 34.41 21.33 -6.87
N ARG A 522 34.70 20.24 -6.16
CA ARG A 522 33.67 19.29 -5.71
C ARG A 522 33.92 18.89 -4.27
N ALA A 523 33.20 19.60 -3.40
CA ALA A 523 32.80 19.11 -2.10
C ALA A 523 32.25 17.69 -2.25
N VAL A 524 32.93 16.72 -1.66
CA VAL A 524 32.36 15.39 -1.42
C VAL A 524 31.47 15.54 -0.21
N ARG A 525 30.20 15.89 -0.48
CA ARG A 525 29.09 15.49 0.38
C ARG A 525 29.15 13.97 0.50
N ALA A 526 29.25 13.48 1.72
CA ALA A 526 28.89 12.11 2.06
C ALA A 526 27.42 11.88 1.66
N ALA A 527 27.22 11.36 0.45
CA ALA A 527 25.99 10.68 0.09
C ALA A 527 26.20 9.23 0.52
N GLY A 528 25.32 8.74 1.41
CA GLY A 528 25.17 7.30 1.63
C GLY A 528 24.89 6.58 0.31
N PRO A 529 24.95 5.23 0.29
CA PRO A 529 24.88 4.46 -0.94
C PRO A 529 23.61 4.84 -1.70
N ALA A 530 23.79 5.53 -2.83
CA ALA A 530 22.71 5.82 -3.74
C ALA A 530 22.38 4.52 -4.47
N GLU A 531 21.37 3.79 -3.97
CA GLU A 531 20.67 2.79 -4.77
C GLU A 531 20.39 3.42 -6.14
N SER A 532 20.90 2.81 -7.21
CA SER A 532 20.72 3.37 -8.54
C SER A 532 19.22 3.48 -8.85
N PRO A 533 18.74 4.62 -9.37
CA PRO A 533 17.30 4.85 -9.60
C PRO A 533 16.70 3.85 -10.58
N HIS A 534 17.54 3.14 -11.35
CA HIS A 534 17.15 2.08 -12.26
C HIS A 534 16.79 0.79 -11.52
N LEU A 535 17.56 0.38 -10.50
CA LEU A 535 17.28 -0.82 -9.70
C LEU A 535 15.98 -0.67 -8.90
N ARG A 536 15.74 0.51 -8.31
CA ARG A 536 14.48 0.77 -7.58
C ARG A 536 13.26 0.77 -8.50
N ARG A 537 13.38 1.29 -9.73
CA ARG A 537 12.29 1.21 -10.73
C ARG A 537 12.05 -0.23 -11.18
N ALA A 538 13.10 -1.02 -11.39
CA ALA A 538 12.98 -2.43 -11.74
C ALA A 538 12.31 -3.23 -10.62
N ALA A 539 12.66 -2.98 -9.36
CA ALA A 539 12.01 -3.61 -8.22
C ALA A 539 10.51 -3.25 -8.14
N TRP A 540 10.14 -1.98 -8.33
CA TRP A 540 8.74 -1.56 -8.36
C TRP A 540 7.96 -2.11 -9.55
N ALA A 541 8.61 -2.26 -10.71
CA ALA A 541 8.01 -2.93 -11.86
C ALA A 541 7.73 -4.41 -11.56
N LEU A 542 8.68 -5.10 -10.92
CA LEU A 542 8.50 -6.49 -10.49
C LEU A 542 7.36 -6.62 -9.47
N VAL A 543 7.28 -5.72 -8.49
CA VAL A 543 6.17 -5.70 -7.50
C VAL A 543 4.82 -5.47 -8.18
N ALA A 544 4.76 -4.59 -9.18
CA ALA A 544 3.53 -4.37 -9.95
C ALA A 544 3.11 -5.61 -10.75
N VAL A 545 4.06 -6.28 -11.41
CA VAL A 545 3.80 -7.55 -12.12
C VAL A 545 3.32 -8.62 -11.15
N LEU A 546 3.98 -8.78 -10.00
CA LEU A 546 3.59 -9.73 -8.97
C LEU A 546 2.18 -9.42 -8.41
N ALA A 547 1.86 -8.14 -8.19
CA ALA A 547 0.54 -7.72 -7.73
C ALA A 547 -0.56 -8.10 -8.72
N VAL A 548 -0.32 -7.96 -10.03
CA VAL A 548 -1.26 -8.41 -11.07
C VAL A 548 -1.40 -9.93 -11.08
N LEU A 549 -0.29 -10.67 -11.05
CA LEU A 549 -0.30 -12.14 -11.05
C LEU A 549 -1.02 -12.72 -9.83
N VAL A 550 -0.79 -12.14 -8.64
CA VAL A 550 -1.48 -12.55 -7.41
C VAL A 550 -2.97 -12.18 -7.44
N SER A 551 -3.34 -11.07 -8.09
CA SER A 551 -4.73 -10.60 -8.16
C SER A 551 -5.61 -11.43 -9.08
N LEU A 552 -5.03 -12.04 -10.13
CA LEU A 552 -5.77 -12.79 -11.14
C LEU A 552 -6.67 -13.91 -10.57
N PRO A 553 -6.20 -14.83 -9.70
CA PRO A 553 -7.07 -15.87 -9.14
C PRO A 553 -8.18 -15.32 -8.23
N PHE A 554 -7.94 -14.22 -7.51
CA PHE A 554 -8.98 -13.57 -6.70
C PHE A 554 -10.02 -12.86 -7.58
N ALA A 555 -9.58 -12.23 -8.66
CA ALA A 555 -10.45 -11.60 -9.64
C ALA A 555 -11.33 -12.64 -10.34
N GLN A 556 -10.76 -13.76 -10.80
CA GLN A 556 -11.53 -14.88 -11.38
C GLN A 556 -12.59 -15.38 -10.40
N ARG A 557 -12.20 -15.69 -9.16
CA ARG A 557 -13.15 -16.15 -8.14
C ARG A 557 -14.25 -15.13 -7.83
N ALA A 558 -13.91 -13.83 -7.83
CA ALA A 558 -14.87 -12.77 -7.61
C ALA A 558 -15.81 -12.59 -8.82
N THR A 559 -15.31 -12.74 -10.04
CA THR A 559 -16.11 -12.80 -11.27
C THR A 559 -17.08 -13.99 -11.22
N ASP A 560 -16.60 -15.19 -10.90
CA ASP A 560 -17.43 -16.41 -10.82
C ASP A 560 -18.52 -16.32 -9.74
N ALA A 561 -18.30 -15.52 -8.69
CA ALA A 561 -19.27 -15.26 -7.64
C ALA A 561 -20.24 -14.11 -7.98
N ALA A 562 -19.82 -13.19 -8.85
CA ALA A 562 -20.60 -12.01 -9.23
C ALA A 562 -21.44 -12.24 -10.49
N LEU A 563 -21.03 -13.17 -11.34
CA LEU A 563 -21.75 -13.59 -12.54
C LEU A 563 -22.42 -14.94 -12.30
N PRO A 564 -23.55 -15.22 -12.97
CA PRO A 564 -24.18 -16.52 -12.90
C PRO A 564 -23.23 -17.63 -13.40
N PRO A 565 -23.39 -18.87 -12.92
CA PRO A 565 -22.60 -20.01 -13.39
C PRO A 565 -22.73 -20.16 -14.91
N ASP A 566 -21.66 -20.65 -15.54
CA ASP A 566 -21.61 -20.94 -16.98
C ASP A 566 -22.90 -21.64 -17.45
N PRO A 567 -23.64 -21.06 -18.42
CA PRO A 567 -24.90 -21.60 -18.93
C PRO A 567 -24.75 -22.99 -19.55
N TYR A 568 -23.54 -23.37 -19.99
CA TYR A 568 -23.26 -24.69 -20.53
C TYR A 568 -23.02 -25.75 -19.45
N ARG A 569 -22.97 -25.37 -18.17
CA ARG A 569 -22.82 -26.30 -17.06
C ARG A 569 -24.15 -26.49 -16.35
N LEU A 570 -24.74 -27.67 -16.53
CA LEU A 570 -25.96 -28.07 -15.81
C LEU A 570 -25.64 -28.22 -14.31
N VAL A 571 -26.34 -27.46 -13.47
CA VAL A 571 -26.21 -27.50 -12.01
C VAL A 571 -27.60 -27.54 -11.39
N GLY A 572 -27.83 -28.47 -10.46
CA GLY A 572 -29.10 -28.58 -9.76
C GLY A 572 -29.06 -29.55 -8.59
N SER A 573 -30.22 -29.88 -8.05
CA SER A 573 -30.38 -30.83 -6.92
C SER A 573 -31.32 -31.99 -7.24
N GLU A 574 -32.09 -31.90 -8.31
CA GLU A 574 -33.09 -32.90 -8.69
C GLU A 574 -32.53 -33.87 -9.72
N ALA A 575 -32.99 -35.11 -9.68
CA ALA A 575 -32.74 -36.08 -10.74
C ALA A 575 -33.81 -35.95 -11.84
N LEU A 576 -33.53 -36.53 -13.01
CA LEU A 576 -34.51 -36.71 -14.07
C LEU A 576 -35.69 -37.55 -13.53
N ARG A 577 -36.93 -37.03 -13.63
CA ARG A 577 -38.10 -37.68 -13.02
C ARG A 577 -38.52 -38.90 -13.82
N SER A 578 -38.69 -38.73 -15.12
CA SER A 578 -39.10 -39.78 -16.02
C SER A 578 -38.60 -39.51 -17.45
N VAL A 579 -38.32 -40.58 -18.18
CA VAL A 579 -38.15 -40.56 -19.63
C VAL A 579 -39.07 -41.64 -20.19
N SER A 580 -39.93 -41.27 -21.13
CA SER A 580 -40.84 -42.20 -21.78
C SER A 580 -40.81 -42.00 -23.29
N VAL A 581 -41.12 -43.07 -24.03
CA VAL A 581 -41.27 -43.00 -25.49
C VAL A 581 -42.76 -43.09 -25.81
N ASP A 582 -43.27 -42.13 -26.57
CA ASP A 582 -44.62 -42.11 -27.10
C ASP A 582 -44.56 -42.34 -28.62
N GLY A 583 -44.92 -43.54 -29.05
CA GLY A 583 -44.82 -44.00 -30.44
C GLY A 583 -44.01 -45.29 -30.58
N PRO A 584 -43.69 -45.72 -31.82
CA PRO A 584 -42.85 -46.87 -32.05
C PRO A 584 -41.44 -46.60 -31.49
N ALA A 585 -40.91 -47.53 -30.70
CA ALA A 585 -39.63 -47.33 -30.01
C ALA A 585 -38.44 -47.11 -30.96
N ASP A 586 -38.50 -47.58 -32.22
CA ASP A 586 -37.55 -47.30 -33.32
C ASP A 586 -36.05 -47.33 -32.98
N GLY A 587 -35.65 -48.11 -31.97
CA GLY A 587 -34.25 -48.20 -31.51
C GLY A 587 -33.84 -47.17 -30.44
N ILE A 588 -34.80 -46.45 -29.86
CA ILE A 588 -34.63 -45.57 -28.70
C ILE A 588 -34.68 -46.42 -27.43
N ASP A 589 -33.52 -46.58 -26.81
CA ASP A 589 -33.38 -47.24 -25.52
C ASP A 589 -33.34 -46.19 -24.40
N VAL A 590 -34.40 -46.14 -23.59
CA VAL A 590 -34.59 -45.17 -22.52
C VAL A 590 -33.51 -45.29 -21.44
N GLU A 591 -33.03 -46.51 -21.17
CA GLU A 591 -32.01 -46.77 -20.17
C GLU A 591 -30.67 -46.15 -20.61
N ARG A 592 -30.35 -46.27 -21.90
CA ARG A 592 -29.18 -45.59 -22.50
C ARG A 592 -29.31 -44.08 -22.58
N VAL A 593 -30.51 -43.52 -22.70
CA VAL A 593 -30.69 -42.06 -22.64
C VAL A 593 -30.25 -41.55 -21.27
N ALA A 594 -30.66 -42.23 -20.19
CA ALA A 594 -30.28 -41.85 -18.83
C ALA A 594 -28.76 -41.91 -18.60
N GLU A 595 -28.05 -42.85 -19.22
CA GLU A 595 -26.57 -42.93 -19.17
C GLU A 595 -25.87 -41.71 -19.80
N HIS A 596 -26.52 -40.99 -20.72
CA HIS A 596 -25.96 -39.81 -21.39
C HIS A 596 -26.39 -38.49 -20.73
N VAL A 597 -27.25 -38.55 -19.71
CA VAL A 597 -27.68 -37.37 -18.94
C VAL A 597 -26.79 -37.24 -17.71
N ASP A 598 -25.61 -36.64 -17.90
CA ASP A 598 -24.71 -36.29 -16.82
C ASP A 598 -25.13 -34.97 -16.17
N GLY A 599 -25.67 -35.02 -14.94
CA GLY A 599 -25.93 -33.84 -14.12
C GLY A 599 -27.25 -33.91 -13.35
N THR A 600 -27.39 -32.97 -12.42
CA THR A 600 -28.62 -32.74 -11.67
C THR A 600 -29.34 -31.53 -12.24
N PHE A 601 -30.66 -31.59 -12.29
CA PHE A 601 -31.52 -30.56 -12.83
C PHE A 601 -31.98 -29.59 -11.74
N PRO A 602 -32.28 -28.32 -12.09
CA PRO A 602 -32.88 -27.38 -11.15
C PRO A 602 -34.24 -27.86 -10.61
N ARG A 603 -34.99 -28.61 -11.43
CA ARG A 603 -36.30 -29.18 -11.11
C ARG A 603 -36.43 -30.57 -11.71
N ALA A 604 -37.29 -31.39 -11.10
CA ALA A 604 -37.62 -32.71 -11.61
C ALA A 604 -38.37 -32.61 -12.95
N LEU A 605 -37.80 -33.22 -14.00
CA LEU A 605 -38.23 -33.11 -15.40
C LEU A 605 -38.92 -34.37 -15.92
N ASP A 606 -40.09 -34.19 -16.54
CA ASP A 606 -40.79 -35.22 -17.30
C ASP A 606 -40.45 -35.11 -18.79
N VAL A 607 -39.74 -36.12 -19.32
CA VAL A 607 -39.29 -36.16 -20.72
C VAL A 607 -40.09 -37.18 -21.51
N VAL A 608 -40.71 -36.74 -22.60
CA VAL A 608 -41.40 -37.62 -23.56
C VAL A 608 -40.70 -37.53 -24.91
N VAL A 609 -40.23 -38.67 -25.42
CA VAL A 609 -39.71 -38.78 -26.78
C VAL A 609 -40.88 -39.19 -27.69
N ALA A 610 -41.39 -38.24 -28.46
CA ALA A 610 -42.55 -38.43 -29.33
C ALA A 610 -42.10 -38.87 -30.72
N VAL A 611 -42.28 -40.14 -31.05
CA VAL A 611 -41.93 -40.69 -32.37
C VAL A 611 -43.14 -40.59 -33.29
N ARG A 612 -42.99 -39.91 -34.44
CA ARG A 612 -44.07 -39.61 -35.38
C ARG A 612 -43.64 -39.83 -36.84
N ALA A 613 -44.61 -40.13 -37.70
CA ALA A 613 -44.38 -40.18 -39.14
C ALA A 613 -44.10 -38.78 -39.68
N GLY A 614 -42.95 -38.57 -40.33
CA GLY A 614 -42.51 -37.24 -40.77
C GLY A 614 -43.51 -36.57 -41.71
N GLU A 615 -44.10 -37.34 -42.63
CA GLU A 615 -45.06 -36.89 -43.64
C GLU A 615 -46.36 -36.35 -43.05
N ALA A 616 -46.69 -36.72 -41.80
CA ALA A 616 -47.92 -36.29 -41.14
C ALA A 616 -47.78 -34.94 -40.41
N TYR A 617 -46.55 -34.46 -40.20
CA TYR A 617 -46.27 -33.26 -39.39
C TYR A 617 -45.29 -32.29 -40.04
N LEU A 618 -44.45 -32.73 -40.98
CA LEU A 618 -43.44 -31.91 -41.63
C LEU A 618 -43.70 -31.85 -43.13
N THR A 619 -43.42 -30.70 -43.72
CA THR A 619 -43.53 -30.47 -45.17
C THR A 619 -42.16 -30.14 -45.74
N PRO A 620 -41.43 -31.11 -46.32
CA PRO A 620 -40.16 -30.85 -46.98
C PRO A 620 -40.31 -29.87 -48.14
N ARG A 621 -39.46 -28.84 -48.16
CA ARG A 621 -39.47 -27.78 -49.17
C ARG A 621 -38.04 -27.41 -49.55
N ALA A 622 -37.69 -27.59 -50.82
CA ALA A 622 -36.37 -27.19 -51.31
C ALA A 622 -36.26 -25.66 -51.35
N THR A 623 -35.09 -25.12 -51.01
CA THR A 623 -34.86 -23.69 -51.23
C THR A 623 -34.88 -23.37 -52.72
N ARG A 624 -35.16 -22.11 -53.09
CA ARG A 624 -35.17 -21.69 -54.50
C ARG A 624 -33.86 -22.06 -55.22
N THR A 625 -32.73 -21.80 -54.58
CA THR A 625 -31.39 -22.11 -55.09
C THR A 625 -31.21 -23.61 -55.31
N ASP A 626 -31.68 -24.42 -54.37
CA ASP A 626 -31.58 -25.88 -54.47
C ASP A 626 -32.51 -26.44 -55.55
N ALA A 627 -33.70 -25.88 -55.69
CA ALA A 627 -34.63 -26.24 -56.76
C ALA A 627 -34.06 -25.89 -58.15
N GLU A 628 -33.43 -24.72 -58.30
CA GLU A 628 -32.74 -24.30 -59.54
C GLU A 628 -31.52 -25.20 -59.85
N ASP A 629 -30.81 -25.66 -58.83
CA ASP A 629 -29.70 -26.63 -58.93
C ASP A 629 -30.15 -28.10 -59.13
N GLY A 630 -31.45 -28.37 -59.10
CA GLY A 630 -32.01 -29.73 -59.16
C GLY A 630 -31.76 -30.57 -57.89
N LYS A 631 -31.38 -29.93 -56.78
CA LYS A 631 -31.27 -30.55 -55.46
C LYS A 631 -32.65 -30.65 -54.83
N GLY A 632 -32.99 -31.82 -54.30
CA GLY A 632 -34.22 -32.01 -53.52
C GLY A 632 -34.14 -31.33 -52.15
N PRO A 633 -35.21 -31.41 -51.33
CA PRO A 633 -35.26 -30.78 -49.99
C PRO A 633 -34.33 -31.44 -48.96
N TRP A 634 -33.48 -32.36 -49.38
CA TRP A 634 -32.65 -33.19 -48.51
C TRP A 634 -31.18 -32.91 -48.79
N SER A 635 -30.44 -32.61 -47.73
CA SER A 635 -29.00 -32.36 -47.77
C SER A 635 -28.25 -33.37 -46.89
N GLU A 636 -26.91 -33.33 -46.92
CA GLU A 636 -26.08 -34.12 -45.99
C GLU A 636 -26.32 -33.72 -44.53
N LEU A 637 -26.78 -32.50 -44.27
CA LEU A 637 -26.98 -31.96 -42.92
C LEU A 637 -28.37 -32.25 -42.37
N GLY A 638 -29.39 -32.38 -43.23
CA GLY A 638 -30.76 -32.57 -42.79
C GLY A 638 -31.80 -32.46 -43.91
N VAL A 639 -32.97 -31.96 -43.54
CA VAL A 639 -34.09 -31.65 -44.44
C VAL A 639 -34.45 -30.17 -44.34
N ASP A 640 -34.66 -29.54 -45.48
CA ASP A 640 -35.24 -28.20 -45.57
C ASP A 640 -36.76 -28.30 -45.57
N LEU A 641 -37.40 -27.43 -44.79
CA LEU A 641 -38.80 -27.52 -44.42
C LEU A 641 -39.51 -26.20 -44.65
N ASP A 642 -40.82 -26.28 -44.91
CA ASP A 642 -41.70 -25.13 -44.82
C ASP A 642 -41.86 -24.70 -43.35
N PRO A 643 -41.45 -23.47 -42.96
CA PRO A 643 -41.46 -23.05 -41.57
C PRO A 643 -42.86 -23.00 -40.94
N THR A 644 -43.87 -22.62 -41.74
CA THR A 644 -45.26 -22.51 -41.30
C THR A 644 -45.82 -23.88 -40.98
N ALA A 645 -45.70 -24.81 -41.93
CA ALA A 645 -46.16 -26.19 -41.73
C ALA A 645 -45.39 -26.88 -40.59
N THR A 646 -44.09 -26.59 -40.44
CA THR A 646 -43.28 -27.13 -39.34
C THR A 646 -43.75 -26.60 -37.98
N ALA A 647 -44.01 -25.31 -37.84
CA ALA A 647 -44.55 -24.74 -36.60
C ALA A 647 -45.92 -25.34 -36.23
N GLU A 648 -46.80 -25.54 -37.21
CA GLU A 648 -48.09 -26.22 -37.02
C GLU A 648 -47.93 -27.69 -36.62
N GLY A 649 -47.02 -28.41 -37.28
CA GLY A 649 -46.69 -29.80 -36.98
C GLY A 649 -46.16 -29.99 -35.57
N LEU A 650 -45.19 -29.16 -35.15
CA LEU A 650 -44.64 -29.20 -33.79
C LEU A 650 -45.71 -28.88 -32.75
N ARG A 651 -46.59 -27.91 -33.01
CA ARG A 651 -47.75 -27.63 -32.14
C ARG A 651 -48.71 -28.79 -32.06
N ARG A 652 -48.94 -29.51 -33.15
CA ARG A 652 -49.78 -30.70 -33.15
C ARG A 652 -49.20 -31.79 -32.25
N VAL A 653 -47.87 -32.00 -32.28
CA VAL A 653 -47.18 -32.92 -31.35
C VAL A 653 -47.38 -32.47 -29.89
N VAL A 654 -47.27 -31.18 -29.60
CA VAL A 654 -47.57 -30.62 -28.27
C VAL A 654 -49.01 -30.91 -27.86
N ALA A 655 -49.98 -30.63 -28.73
CA ALA A 655 -51.41 -30.83 -28.46
C ALA A 655 -51.77 -32.30 -28.15
N GLU A 656 -51.09 -33.25 -28.80
CA GLU A 656 -51.26 -34.69 -28.57
C GLU A 656 -50.74 -35.15 -27.19
N SER A 657 -49.85 -34.37 -26.57
CA SER A 657 -49.24 -34.71 -25.27
C SER A 657 -50.19 -34.53 -24.06
N GLY A 658 -51.38 -33.97 -24.28
CA GLY A 658 -52.54 -34.01 -23.37
C GLY A 658 -52.26 -33.62 -21.92
N ALA A 659 -51.93 -34.62 -21.07
CA ALA A 659 -51.71 -34.44 -19.63
C ALA A 659 -50.51 -33.54 -19.28
N LEU A 660 -49.61 -33.28 -20.24
CA LEU A 660 -48.45 -32.41 -20.07
C LEU A 660 -48.74 -30.94 -20.37
N LEU A 661 -49.94 -30.60 -20.86
CA LEU A 661 -50.31 -29.24 -21.22
C LEU A 661 -50.80 -28.45 -20.01
N ASP A 662 -50.47 -27.16 -20.01
CA ASP A 662 -51.14 -26.15 -19.19
C ASP A 662 -52.48 -25.80 -19.85
N PRO A 663 -53.62 -26.03 -19.19
CA PRO A 663 -54.94 -25.77 -19.77
C PRO A 663 -55.21 -24.28 -20.01
N ALA A 664 -54.48 -23.37 -19.38
CA ALA A 664 -54.68 -21.93 -19.53
C ALA A 664 -53.96 -21.37 -20.77
N THR A 665 -52.81 -21.93 -21.14
CA THR A 665 -51.99 -21.46 -22.27
C THR A 665 -52.10 -22.36 -23.50
N GLY A 666 -52.46 -23.63 -23.31
CA GLY A 666 -52.42 -24.66 -24.35
C GLY A 666 -51.00 -25.08 -24.76
N GLU A 667 -49.99 -24.73 -23.95
CA GLU A 667 -48.58 -25.10 -24.13
C GLU A 667 -48.15 -26.15 -23.10
N LEU A 668 -46.95 -26.71 -23.23
CA LEU A 668 -46.41 -27.65 -22.24
C LEU A 668 -46.14 -26.96 -20.90
N ARG A 669 -46.42 -27.67 -19.79
CA ARG A 669 -46.04 -27.23 -18.44
C ARG A 669 -44.53 -27.08 -18.32
N ARG A 670 -44.06 -26.14 -17.52
CA ARG A 670 -42.62 -25.84 -17.33
C ARG A 670 -41.76 -27.01 -16.82
N ASP A 671 -42.35 -28.05 -16.25
CA ASP A 671 -41.65 -29.27 -15.80
C ASP A 671 -41.75 -30.44 -16.80
N ALA A 672 -42.33 -30.20 -17.98
CA ALA A 672 -42.50 -31.19 -19.04
C ALA A 672 -41.80 -30.75 -20.32
N VAL A 673 -41.11 -31.70 -20.96
CA VAL A 673 -40.33 -31.50 -22.18
C VAL A 673 -40.67 -32.62 -23.16
N VAL A 674 -40.99 -32.25 -24.41
CA VAL A 674 -41.31 -33.21 -25.47
C VAL A 674 -40.25 -33.14 -26.55
N LEU A 675 -39.71 -34.29 -26.95
CA LEU A 675 -38.69 -34.38 -27.98
C LEU A 675 -39.24 -35.11 -29.21
N PRO A 676 -39.61 -34.39 -30.27
CA PRO A 676 -40.16 -34.99 -31.47
C PRO A 676 -39.05 -35.64 -32.32
N VAL A 677 -39.22 -36.92 -32.62
CA VAL A 677 -38.40 -37.66 -33.59
C VAL A 677 -39.31 -38.01 -34.76
N PHE A 678 -38.99 -37.47 -35.92
CA PHE A 678 -39.76 -37.70 -37.14
C PHE A 678 -39.10 -38.77 -37.98
N VAL A 679 -39.87 -39.78 -38.37
CA VAL A 679 -39.42 -40.92 -39.17
C VAL A 679 -40.18 -40.91 -40.49
N PHE A 680 -39.45 -40.79 -41.60
CA PHE A 680 -40.01 -40.80 -42.94
C PHE A 680 -40.11 -42.23 -43.48
N GLU A 681 -40.97 -42.44 -44.48
CA GLU A 681 -41.24 -43.76 -45.10
C GLU A 681 -39.98 -44.42 -45.69
N ASP A 682 -39.00 -43.64 -46.12
CA ASP A 682 -37.71 -44.10 -46.62
C ASP A 682 -36.70 -44.48 -45.51
N GLY A 683 -37.13 -44.40 -44.24
CA GLY A 683 -36.34 -44.73 -43.06
C GLY A 683 -35.43 -43.61 -42.57
N ARG A 684 -35.40 -42.45 -43.24
CA ARG A 684 -34.68 -41.28 -42.73
C ARG A 684 -35.37 -40.72 -41.50
N ARG A 685 -34.56 -40.19 -40.58
CA ARG A 685 -35.03 -39.64 -39.31
C ARG A 685 -34.48 -38.25 -39.11
N VAL A 686 -35.29 -37.37 -38.57
CA VAL A 686 -34.89 -36.00 -38.23
C VAL A 686 -35.38 -35.64 -36.84
N MET A 687 -34.59 -34.84 -36.13
CA MET A 687 -34.89 -34.43 -34.76
C MET A 687 -34.37 -33.02 -34.51
N GLY A 688 -35.18 -32.20 -33.84
CA GLY A 688 -34.76 -30.89 -33.36
C GLY A 688 -33.61 -30.99 -32.36
N ARG A 689 -32.64 -30.07 -32.46
CA ARG A 689 -31.54 -29.99 -31.50
C ARG A 689 -32.01 -29.54 -30.12
N MET A 690 -33.05 -28.71 -30.06
CA MET A 690 -33.75 -28.37 -28.84
C MET A 690 -35.03 -29.18 -28.74
N PRO A 691 -35.36 -29.74 -27.57
CA PRO A 691 -36.69 -30.27 -27.34
C PRO A 691 -37.70 -29.13 -27.15
N LEU A 692 -38.97 -29.47 -27.29
CA LEU A 692 -40.10 -28.56 -27.13
C LEU A 692 -40.20 -28.11 -25.67
N ASN A 693 -40.64 -26.87 -25.47
CA ASN A 693 -40.72 -26.16 -24.18
C ASN A 693 -39.39 -25.70 -23.56
N THR A 694 -38.35 -25.47 -24.36
CA THR A 694 -37.02 -25.07 -23.85
C THR A 694 -36.72 -23.59 -23.90
N VAL A 695 -37.55 -22.77 -24.55
CA VAL A 695 -37.29 -21.34 -24.72
C VAL A 695 -38.17 -20.55 -23.75
N ASP A 696 -37.80 -20.39 -22.49
CA ASP A 696 -38.49 -19.45 -21.55
C ASP A 696 -37.51 -18.40 -21.02
N THR A 697 -36.76 -17.79 -21.95
CA THR A 697 -35.70 -16.83 -21.65
C THR A 697 -35.71 -15.67 -22.64
N ALA A 698 -35.29 -14.51 -22.18
CA ALA A 698 -35.04 -13.31 -22.96
C ALA A 698 -33.61 -13.23 -23.54
N GLU A 699 -32.77 -14.25 -23.33
CA GLU A 699 -31.38 -14.27 -23.84
C GLU A 699 -31.30 -14.81 -25.28
N PRO A 700 -31.04 -13.98 -26.31
CA PRO A 700 -31.12 -14.40 -27.73
C PRO A 700 -30.12 -15.50 -28.12
N TRP A 701 -28.97 -15.60 -27.43
CA TRP A 701 -27.91 -16.56 -27.74
C TRP A 701 -28.23 -17.98 -27.26
N THR A 702 -29.07 -18.15 -26.22
CA THR A 702 -29.58 -19.48 -25.80
C THR A 702 -30.48 -20.10 -26.87
N VAL A 703 -30.97 -19.28 -27.79
CA VAL A 703 -32.01 -19.56 -28.75
C VAL A 703 -31.45 -19.88 -30.16
N ALA A 704 -30.15 -19.65 -30.39
CA ALA A 704 -29.46 -19.68 -31.69
C ALA A 704 -29.39 -21.05 -32.41
N GLY A 705 -30.11 -22.07 -31.96
CA GLY A 705 -30.07 -23.43 -32.50
C GLY A 705 -31.41 -23.99 -33.00
N VAL A 706 -32.51 -23.23 -32.89
CA VAL A 706 -33.85 -23.71 -33.30
C VAL A 706 -34.28 -23.01 -34.57
N VAL A 707 -34.29 -23.75 -35.67
CA VAL A 707 -34.62 -23.26 -37.01
C VAL A 707 -35.86 -23.99 -37.48
N LEU A 708 -36.92 -23.25 -37.81
CA LEU A 708 -38.16 -23.82 -38.35
C LEU A 708 -38.00 -24.33 -39.79
N SER A 709 -37.05 -23.76 -40.53
CA SER A 709 -36.82 -24.07 -41.95
C SER A 709 -35.93 -25.28 -42.18
N SER A 710 -35.34 -25.88 -41.14
CA SER A 710 -34.56 -27.11 -41.31
C SER A 710 -34.43 -27.93 -40.04
N LEU A 711 -34.42 -29.25 -40.20
CA LEU A 711 -34.14 -30.20 -39.12
C LEU A 711 -32.96 -31.12 -39.51
N PRO A 712 -32.00 -31.33 -38.59
CA PRO A 712 -30.87 -32.20 -38.86
C PRO A 712 -31.28 -33.69 -38.86
N HIS A 713 -30.49 -34.51 -39.55
CA HIS A 713 -30.62 -35.97 -39.48
C HIS A 713 -30.38 -36.47 -38.05
N ALA A 714 -31.18 -37.45 -37.63
CA ALA A 714 -31.05 -38.15 -36.36
C ALA A 714 -30.55 -39.59 -36.61
N GLN A 715 -29.33 -39.93 -36.19
CA GLN A 715 -28.72 -41.20 -36.57
C GLN A 715 -28.99 -42.33 -35.58
N GLY A 716 -29.40 -43.50 -36.08
CA GLY A 716 -29.86 -44.63 -35.25
C GLY A 716 -28.83 -45.23 -34.27
N ALA A 717 -27.52 -45.10 -34.52
CA ALA A 717 -26.47 -45.60 -33.61
C ALA A 717 -26.16 -44.65 -32.44
N SER A 718 -26.51 -43.36 -32.56
CA SER A 718 -26.27 -42.28 -31.58
C SER A 718 -27.54 -41.65 -31.03
N LEU A 719 -28.73 -42.12 -31.44
CA LEU A 719 -30.01 -41.49 -31.12
C LEU A 719 -30.22 -41.31 -29.60
N ALA A 720 -29.87 -42.29 -28.79
CA ALA A 720 -29.95 -42.18 -27.33
C ALA A 720 -29.04 -41.07 -26.77
N GLY A 721 -27.84 -40.89 -27.34
CA GLY A 721 -26.92 -39.80 -26.97
C GLY A 721 -27.37 -38.44 -27.49
N GLU A 722 -27.96 -38.38 -28.68
CA GLU A 722 -28.59 -37.16 -29.22
C GLU A 722 -29.77 -36.71 -28.35
N VAL A 723 -30.63 -37.64 -27.97
CA VAL A 723 -31.73 -37.43 -27.02
C VAL A 723 -31.18 -36.97 -25.66
N GLY A 724 -30.18 -37.67 -25.10
CA GLY A 724 -29.54 -37.27 -23.85
C GLY A 724 -28.96 -35.85 -23.89
N SER A 725 -28.28 -35.49 -24.99
CA SER A 725 -27.75 -34.13 -25.20
C SER A 725 -28.86 -33.07 -25.31
N ALA A 726 -30.02 -33.42 -25.88
CA ALA A 726 -31.17 -32.53 -25.97
C ALA A 726 -31.82 -32.32 -24.59
N VAL A 727 -31.90 -33.38 -23.78
CA VAL A 727 -32.38 -33.31 -22.38
C VAL A 727 -31.46 -32.44 -21.51
N VAL A 728 -30.14 -32.59 -21.63
CA VAL A 728 -29.18 -31.71 -20.91
C VAL A 728 -29.39 -30.25 -21.29
N ARG A 729 -29.57 -29.96 -22.59
CA ARG A 729 -29.83 -28.60 -23.08
C ARG A 729 -31.18 -28.05 -22.61
N ALA A 730 -32.20 -28.89 -22.48
CA ALA A 730 -33.46 -28.51 -21.84
C ALA A 730 -33.24 -28.07 -20.39
N GLY A 731 -32.45 -28.84 -19.64
CA GLY A 731 -32.07 -28.49 -18.27
C GLY A 731 -31.31 -27.17 -18.17
N GLN A 732 -30.36 -26.93 -19.09
CA GLN A 732 -29.62 -25.66 -19.16
C GLN A 732 -30.54 -24.49 -19.47
N ALA A 733 -31.47 -24.64 -20.41
CA ALA A 733 -32.41 -23.59 -20.78
C ALA A 733 -33.40 -23.28 -19.66
N MET A 734 -33.88 -24.29 -18.92
CA MET A 734 -34.64 -24.09 -17.69
C MET A 734 -33.84 -23.36 -16.60
N GLN A 735 -32.56 -23.72 -16.45
CA GLN A 735 -31.67 -23.05 -15.50
C GLN A 735 -31.51 -21.56 -15.86
N SER A 736 -31.46 -21.21 -17.14
CA SER A 736 -31.49 -19.80 -17.58
C SER A 736 -32.85 -19.14 -17.32
N ALA A 737 -33.97 -19.81 -17.61
CA ALA A 737 -35.32 -19.28 -17.40
C ALA A 737 -35.64 -18.98 -15.92
N ASP A 738 -35.24 -19.87 -15.01
CA ASP A 738 -35.39 -19.69 -13.56
C ASP A 738 -34.52 -18.55 -13.05
N ARG A 739 -33.31 -18.37 -13.58
CA ARG A 739 -32.40 -17.28 -13.19
C ARG A 739 -32.96 -15.91 -13.53
N GLU A 740 -33.54 -15.72 -14.71
CA GLU A 740 -34.13 -14.42 -15.07
C GLU A 740 -35.18 -13.97 -14.07
N GLY A 741 -35.83 -14.91 -13.36
CA GLY A 741 -36.80 -14.63 -12.30
C GLY A 741 -36.17 -13.99 -11.06
N GLU A 742 -34.88 -14.22 -10.85
CA GLU A 742 -34.14 -13.85 -9.65
C GLU A 742 -33.06 -12.78 -9.91
N ALA A 743 -32.46 -12.73 -11.10
CA ALA A 743 -31.43 -11.77 -11.48
C ALA A 743 -31.45 -11.47 -13.01
N PRO A 744 -31.25 -10.20 -13.42
CA PRO A 744 -31.15 -9.82 -14.84
C PRO A 744 -29.94 -10.48 -15.52
N ALA A 745 -29.99 -10.58 -16.85
CA ALA A 745 -28.88 -11.08 -17.66
C ALA A 745 -27.60 -10.25 -17.39
N PRO A 746 -26.40 -10.85 -17.47
CA PRO A 746 -25.17 -10.13 -17.18
C PRO A 746 -24.87 -9.08 -18.25
N ASP A 747 -25.04 -7.80 -17.91
CA ASP A 747 -24.70 -6.63 -18.78
C ASP A 747 -23.19 -6.44 -19.03
N VAL A 748 -22.33 -7.37 -18.57
CA VAL A 748 -20.88 -7.24 -18.59
C VAL A 748 -20.24 -8.56 -18.98
N GLU A 749 -19.40 -8.51 -20.00
CA GLU A 749 -18.60 -9.66 -20.41
C GLU A 749 -17.68 -10.14 -19.26
N PRO A 750 -17.61 -11.46 -18.97
CA PRO A 750 -16.78 -12.01 -17.89
C PRO A 750 -15.30 -11.57 -17.97
N ALA A 751 -14.75 -11.45 -19.17
CA ALA A 751 -13.37 -11.04 -19.40
C ALA A 751 -13.13 -9.58 -18.96
N VAL A 752 -14.08 -8.68 -19.24
CA VAL A 752 -14.02 -7.27 -18.83
C VAL A 752 -14.08 -7.15 -17.32
N LEU A 753 -15.03 -7.84 -16.69
CA LEU A 753 -15.17 -7.83 -15.23
C LEU A 753 -13.90 -8.35 -14.54
N THR A 754 -13.37 -9.48 -15.01
CA THR A 754 -12.14 -10.07 -14.50
C THR A 754 -10.97 -9.11 -14.62
N THR A 755 -10.85 -8.40 -15.75
CA THR A 755 -9.79 -7.42 -15.97
C THR A 755 -9.90 -6.23 -15.01
N VAL A 756 -11.10 -5.66 -14.86
CA VAL A 756 -11.35 -4.53 -13.95
C VAL A 756 -11.06 -4.90 -12.50
N LEU A 757 -11.52 -6.08 -12.06
CA LEU A 757 -11.25 -6.59 -10.71
C LEU A 757 -9.76 -6.87 -10.49
N THR A 758 -9.07 -7.44 -11.48
CA THR A 758 -7.62 -7.68 -11.39
C THR A 758 -6.86 -6.38 -11.20
N LEU A 759 -7.19 -5.34 -11.97
CA LEU A 759 -6.57 -4.02 -11.85
C LEU A 759 -6.91 -3.37 -10.50
N GLY A 760 -8.14 -3.51 -10.03
CA GLY A 760 -8.57 -2.99 -8.73
C GLY A 760 -7.84 -3.63 -7.55
N PHE A 761 -7.75 -4.96 -7.53
CA PHE A 761 -7.00 -5.69 -6.51
C PHE A 761 -5.50 -5.38 -6.58
N ALA A 762 -4.92 -5.32 -7.79
CA ALA A 762 -3.51 -4.97 -7.95
C ALA A 762 -3.22 -3.56 -7.43
N ALA A 763 -4.11 -2.58 -7.68
CA ALA A 763 -3.98 -1.22 -7.14
C ALA A 763 -4.10 -1.19 -5.61
N ALA A 764 -4.97 -2.00 -5.02
CA ALA A 764 -5.08 -2.15 -3.57
C ALA A 764 -3.80 -2.75 -2.96
N LEU A 765 -3.25 -3.81 -3.56
CA LEU A 765 -1.97 -4.42 -3.15
C LEU A 765 -0.80 -3.45 -3.27
N LEU A 766 -0.73 -2.70 -4.38
CA LEU A 766 0.31 -1.67 -4.56
C LEU A 766 0.18 -0.55 -3.53
N THR A 767 -1.04 -0.15 -3.19
CA THR A 767 -1.27 0.86 -2.13
C THR A 767 -0.86 0.34 -0.77
N LEU A 768 -1.14 -0.93 -0.47
CA LEU A 768 -0.68 -1.59 0.75
C LEU A 768 0.86 -1.66 0.78
N ALA A 769 1.51 -2.02 -0.32
CA ALA A 769 2.97 -2.05 -0.42
C ALA A 769 3.57 -0.65 -0.22
N LEU A 770 2.99 0.39 -0.83
CA LEU A 770 3.38 1.79 -0.62
C LEU A 770 3.17 2.24 0.82
N ALA A 771 2.07 1.82 1.46
CA ALA A 771 1.80 2.10 2.86
C ALA A 771 2.87 1.45 3.75
N LEU A 772 3.20 0.18 3.52
CA LEU A 772 4.24 -0.56 4.22
C LEU A 772 5.63 0.06 4.02
N GLU A 773 6.01 0.43 2.79
CA GLU A 773 7.28 1.15 2.53
C GLU A 773 7.30 2.51 3.24
N SER A 774 6.19 3.25 3.22
CA SER A 774 6.10 4.56 3.89
C SER A 774 6.24 4.45 5.42
N LEU A 775 5.73 3.35 5.99
CA LEU A 775 5.85 3.03 7.42
C LEU A 775 7.28 2.59 7.77
N ALA A 776 7.93 1.79 6.92
CA ALA A 776 9.30 1.33 7.11
C ALA A 776 10.34 2.46 6.96
N THR A 777 10.13 3.37 6.00
CA THR A 777 11.09 4.45 5.67
C THR A 777 11.01 5.67 6.59
N THR A 778 10.04 5.73 7.51
CA THR A 778 9.97 6.80 8.50
C THR A 778 10.47 6.29 9.85
N ALA A 779 11.55 6.89 10.38
CA ALA A 779 12.00 6.63 11.77
C ALA A 779 10.89 6.89 12.82
N ALA A 780 9.84 7.63 12.43
CA ALA A 780 8.62 7.85 13.19
C ALA A 780 7.58 6.71 13.06
N GLY A 781 7.57 5.90 12.00
CA GLY A 781 6.67 4.75 11.84
C GLY A 781 6.99 3.62 12.80
N LEU A 782 8.29 3.33 12.99
CA LEU A 782 8.78 2.38 14.00
C LEU A 782 8.62 2.90 15.45
N ARG A 783 8.71 4.23 15.67
CA ARG A 783 8.40 4.85 16.99
C ARG A 783 6.91 4.95 17.26
N GLY A 784 6.08 5.20 16.24
CA GLY A 784 4.63 5.40 16.33
C GLY A 784 3.85 4.11 16.57
N LEU A 785 4.28 2.98 16.01
CA LEU A 785 3.74 1.65 16.35
C LEU A 785 3.98 1.29 17.82
N GLY A 786 5.01 1.86 18.45
CA GLY A 786 5.24 1.73 19.89
C GLY A 786 4.08 2.28 20.72
N SER A 787 3.45 3.37 20.30
CA SER A 787 2.32 3.99 21.05
C SER A 787 1.00 3.21 20.98
N LEU A 788 0.89 2.25 20.06
CA LEU A 788 -0.33 1.45 19.88
C LEU A 788 -0.35 0.21 20.78
N THR A 789 0.79 -0.21 21.31
CA THR A 789 0.88 -1.32 22.28
C THR A 789 0.66 -0.81 23.71
N SER A 790 0.16 -1.68 24.60
CA SER A 790 -0.07 -1.36 26.02
C SER A 790 1.21 -0.85 26.71
N SER A 791 2.36 -1.45 26.38
CA SER A 791 3.67 -1.08 26.93
C SER A 791 4.14 0.31 26.51
N GLY A 792 3.87 0.77 25.28
CA GLY A 792 4.26 2.11 24.86
C GLY A 792 3.34 3.21 25.38
N ARG A 793 2.05 2.92 25.59
CA ARG A 793 1.16 3.85 26.33
C ARG A 793 1.61 4.02 27.79
N ARG A 794 2.03 2.94 28.45
CA ARG A 794 2.62 2.99 29.80
C ARG A 794 3.91 3.81 29.83
N LEU A 795 4.85 3.56 28.92
CA LEU A 795 6.09 4.34 28.84
C LEU A 795 5.82 5.83 28.58
N GLN A 796 4.81 6.16 27.76
CA GLN A 796 4.41 7.54 27.51
C GLN A 796 3.78 8.22 28.75
N ALA A 797 3.02 7.47 29.55
CA ALA A 797 2.49 7.98 30.82
C ALA A 797 3.61 8.24 31.84
N ILE A 798 4.57 7.30 31.96
CA ILE A 798 5.73 7.43 32.86
C ILE A 798 6.63 8.59 32.43
N THR A 799 6.94 8.73 31.14
CA THR A 799 7.73 9.86 30.64
C THR A 799 7.06 11.20 30.87
N ARG A 800 5.73 11.31 30.70
CA ARG A 800 5.00 12.54 31.05
C ARG A 800 5.07 12.87 32.55
N ARG A 801 5.01 11.85 33.41
CA ARG A 801 5.19 12.01 34.86
C ARG A 801 6.59 12.53 35.19
N LEU A 802 7.63 11.89 34.65
CA LEU A 802 9.02 12.33 34.82
C LEU A 802 9.28 13.73 34.24
N GLU A 803 8.64 14.08 33.12
CA GLU A 803 8.72 15.41 32.52
C GLU A 803 8.03 16.47 33.39
N ALA A 804 6.91 16.14 34.03
CA ALA A 804 6.25 17.01 35.00
C ALA A 804 7.12 17.23 36.26
N LEU A 805 7.80 16.19 36.76
CA LEU A 805 8.78 16.30 37.85
C LEU A 805 9.99 17.17 37.48
N MET A 806 10.45 17.08 36.22
CA MET A 806 11.52 17.95 35.72
C MET A 806 11.08 19.41 35.55
N LEU A 807 9.84 19.64 35.14
CA LEU A 807 9.25 20.98 34.98
C LEU A 807 8.86 21.63 36.32
N GLY A 808 8.60 20.83 37.37
CA GLY A 808 8.34 21.30 38.73
C GLY A 808 9.58 21.80 39.49
N LEU A 809 10.79 21.50 38.99
CA LEU A 809 12.02 22.17 39.40
C LEU A 809 12.03 23.61 38.83
N ASP A 810 11.45 24.57 39.57
CA ASP A 810 11.48 25.99 39.21
C ASP A 810 12.92 26.50 38.92
N ASP A 811 13.10 27.26 37.82
CA ASP A 811 14.34 28.00 37.47
C ASP A 811 14.82 28.91 38.62
N SER A 812 13.90 29.36 39.49
CA SER A 812 14.22 30.16 40.68
C SER A 812 14.99 29.40 41.77
N ARG A 813 15.00 28.06 41.75
CA ARG A 813 15.74 27.22 42.70
C ARG A 813 17.12 26.81 42.19
N LEU A 814 17.36 26.81 40.88
CA LEU A 814 18.68 26.63 40.28
C LEU A 814 19.57 27.87 40.52
N ASP A 815 19.00 29.08 40.46
CA ASP A 815 19.75 30.32 40.74
C ASP A 815 20.00 30.57 42.24
N ALA A 816 19.09 30.13 43.12
CA ALA A 816 19.28 30.29 44.56
C ALA A 816 20.51 29.54 45.10
N VAL A 817 20.90 28.43 44.47
CA VAL A 817 22.08 27.63 44.87
C VAL A 817 23.36 28.12 44.18
N ALA A 818 23.26 28.69 42.97
CA ALA A 818 24.39 29.35 42.31
C ALA A 818 24.81 30.65 43.02
N VAL A 819 23.85 31.39 43.59
CA VAL A 819 24.09 32.71 44.23
C VAL A 819 24.38 32.62 45.74
N LEU A 820 23.91 31.59 46.46
CA LEU A 820 24.17 31.45 47.92
C LEU A 820 25.26 30.42 48.29
N GLY A 821 25.92 29.78 47.32
CA GLY A 821 26.95 28.74 47.53
C GLY A 821 28.35 29.19 47.97
N ARG A 822 28.50 30.15 48.90
CA ARG A 822 29.81 30.46 49.53
C ARG A 822 29.74 30.47 51.06
N GLY A 823 29.73 29.29 51.67
CA GLY A 823 29.98 29.10 53.10
C GLY A 823 30.13 27.61 53.50
N PRO A 824 30.98 27.26 54.49
CA PRO A 824 31.26 25.87 54.85
C PRO A 824 30.30 25.36 55.95
N ALA A 825 29.19 24.75 55.56
CA ALA A 825 28.42 23.77 56.36
C ALA A 825 27.24 23.23 55.54
N GLY A 826 27.47 22.20 54.71
CA GLY A 826 26.37 21.52 54.00
C GLY A 826 25.63 20.58 54.95
N THR A 827 24.37 20.88 55.27
CA THR A 827 23.52 20.00 56.10
C THR A 827 23.07 18.76 55.32
N ALA A 828 22.68 17.68 56.01
CA ALA A 828 22.16 16.44 55.40
C ALA A 828 21.02 16.65 54.38
N LYS A 829 20.37 17.82 54.42
CA LYS A 829 19.32 18.29 53.52
C LYS A 829 19.81 18.53 52.08
N GLU A 830 21.03 19.04 51.90
CA GLU A 830 21.62 19.30 50.58
C GLU A 830 22.14 18.01 49.91
N ALA A 831 22.61 17.05 50.72
CA ALA A 831 23.00 15.73 50.23
C ALA A 831 21.80 14.92 49.71
N GLY A 832 20.64 15.03 50.37
CA GLY A 832 19.40 14.39 49.94
C GLY A 832 18.86 14.93 48.61
N GLN A 833 18.98 16.24 48.38
CA GLN A 833 18.54 16.88 47.13
C GLN A 833 19.41 16.49 45.92
N ARG A 834 20.73 16.42 46.09
CA ARG A 834 21.64 15.95 45.04
C ARG A 834 21.40 14.49 44.65
N LEU A 835 20.97 13.67 45.62
CA LEU A 835 20.63 12.27 45.38
C LEU A 835 19.34 12.15 44.55
N TYR A 836 18.32 12.97 44.86
CA TYR A 836 17.06 13.06 44.12
C TYR A 836 17.27 13.49 42.66
N GLU A 837 18.06 14.54 42.42
CA GLU A 837 18.36 15.03 41.06
C GLU A 837 19.11 13.98 40.23
N ARG A 838 20.05 13.25 40.84
CA ARG A 838 20.79 12.17 40.18
C ARG A 838 19.87 10.98 39.83
N GLU A 839 18.95 10.62 40.72
CA GLU A 839 17.97 9.55 40.48
C GLU A 839 16.96 9.92 39.38
N LEU A 840 16.50 11.18 39.34
CA LEU A 840 15.59 11.69 38.31
C LEU A 840 16.24 11.66 36.91
N VAL A 841 17.50 12.10 36.80
CA VAL A 841 18.25 12.04 35.53
C VAL A 841 18.52 10.60 35.09
N ALA A 842 18.78 9.69 36.02
CA ALA A 842 18.96 8.27 35.73
C ALA A 842 17.65 7.63 35.21
N ALA A 843 16.52 7.89 35.87
CA ALA A 843 15.20 7.44 35.44
C ALA A 843 14.84 7.99 34.05
N TRP A 844 15.14 9.27 33.79
CA TRP A 844 14.92 9.87 32.47
C TRP A 844 15.78 9.24 31.37
N ARG A 845 17.06 8.95 31.64
CA ARG A 845 17.95 8.25 30.68
C ARG A 845 17.46 6.84 30.39
N GLU A 846 17.02 6.10 31.40
CA GLU A 846 16.45 4.76 31.24
C GLU A 846 15.15 4.79 30.41
N ALA A 847 14.26 5.77 30.66
CA ALA A 847 13.06 5.98 29.85
C ALA A 847 13.39 6.27 28.38
N LYS A 848 14.46 7.05 28.13
CA LYS A 848 14.94 7.37 26.78
C LYS A 848 15.58 6.17 26.08
N ALA A 849 16.29 5.33 26.83
CA ALA A 849 16.87 4.08 26.33
C ALA A 849 15.77 3.09 25.93
N LEU A 850 14.74 2.92 26.76
CA LEU A 850 13.56 2.08 26.50
C LEU A 850 12.72 2.58 25.30
N ALA A 851 12.70 3.90 25.06
CA ALA A 851 12.08 4.49 23.87
C ALA A 851 12.86 4.22 22.58
N GLY A 852 14.15 3.85 22.68
CA GLY A 852 15.02 3.52 21.56
C GLY A 852 14.98 2.04 21.12
N THR A 853 14.37 1.16 21.91
CA THR A 853 14.40 -0.30 21.70
C THR A 853 13.53 -0.76 20.53
N SER A 854 14.02 -1.71 19.73
CA SER A 854 13.34 -2.23 18.53
C SER A 854 12.09 -3.08 18.87
N VAL A 855 11.23 -3.34 17.88
CA VAL A 855 9.99 -4.15 18.06
C VAL A 855 10.31 -5.64 18.28
N VAL A 856 11.35 -6.15 17.61
CA VAL A 856 11.78 -7.56 17.72
C VAL A 856 12.34 -7.85 19.12
N GLU A 857 13.04 -6.89 19.70
CA GLU A 857 13.63 -7.00 21.04
C GLU A 857 12.57 -6.86 22.15
N ARG A 858 11.49 -6.11 21.89
CA ARG A 858 10.31 -6.05 22.77
C ARG A 858 9.51 -7.37 22.84
N LEU A 859 9.58 -8.21 21.82
CA LEU A 859 8.92 -9.52 21.77
C LEU A 859 9.73 -10.63 22.47
N ARG A 860 11.03 -10.42 22.73
CA ARG A 860 11.94 -11.43 23.34
C ARG A 860 11.87 -11.52 24.88
N GLY A 861 11.01 -10.74 25.53
CA GLY A 861 10.79 -10.76 26.98
C GLY A 861 11.76 -9.86 27.78
N GLY A 862 11.28 -9.28 28.89
CA GLY A 862 12.06 -8.40 29.79
C GLY A 862 11.69 -6.91 29.76
N MET A 863 10.87 -6.46 28.79
CA MET A 863 10.40 -5.07 28.72
C MET A 863 9.38 -4.74 29.83
N ALA A 864 8.55 -5.70 30.22
CA ALA A 864 7.55 -5.51 31.27
C ALA A 864 8.23 -5.23 32.62
N ASP A 865 9.22 -6.04 32.99
CA ASP A 865 9.95 -5.88 34.27
C ASP A 865 10.71 -4.55 34.34
N ARG A 866 11.32 -4.11 33.22
CA ARG A 866 11.99 -2.80 33.16
C ARG A 866 11.03 -1.63 33.21
N LEU A 867 9.83 -1.77 32.63
CA LEU A 867 8.77 -0.76 32.74
C LEU A 867 8.19 -0.70 34.17
N ASP A 868 7.99 -1.85 34.81
CA ASP A 868 7.50 -1.91 36.19
C ASP A 868 8.54 -1.33 37.17
N ALA A 869 9.83 -1.59 36.95
CA ALA A 869 10.91 -0.96 37.72
C ALA A 869 10.99 0.56 37.51
N LEU A 870 10.80 1.03 36.27
CA LEU A 870 10.79 2.45 35.94
C LEU A 870 9.56 3.16 36.53
N GLU A 871 8.39 2.51 36.51
CA GLU A 871 7.16 3.01 37.12
C GLU A 871 7.29 3.10 38.65
N ALA A 872 7.89 2.07 39.28
CA ALA A 872 8.21 2.09 40.71
C ALA A 872 9.18 3.24 41.05
N ALA A 873 10.24 3.44 40.27
CA ALA A 873 11.18 4.54 40.46
C ALA A 873 10.50 5.92 40.33
N ALA A 874 9.64 6.11 39.33
CA ALA A 874 8.87 7.34 39.16
C ALA A 874 7.93 7.60 40.34
N SER A 875 7.26 6.56 40.86
CA SER A 875 6.37 6.69 42.03
C SER A 875 7.12 7.04 43.33
N VAL A 876 8.34 6.52 43.52
CA VAL A 876 9.20 6.86 44.67
C VAL A 876 9.69 8.30 44.58
N LEU A 877 10.00 8.80 43.37
CA LEU A 877 10.38 10.18 43.15
C LEU A 877 9.22 11.15 43.41
N GLU A 878 8.01 10.84 42.92
CA GLU A 878 6.78 11.60 43.21
C GLU A 878 6.48 11.63 44.73
N GLY A 879 6.61 10.49 45.41
CA GLY A 879 6.43 10.39 46.85
C GLY A 879 7.44 11.23 47.64
N ARG A 880 8.72 11.23 47.22
CA ARG A 880 9.77 12.04 47.85
C ARG A 880 9.58 13.54 47.61
N GLU A 881 9.07 13.97 46.46
CA GLU A 881 8.77 15.38 46.20
C GLU A 881 7.63 15.89 47.09
N ALA A 882 6.54 15.12 47.26
CA ALA A 882 5.44 15.45 48.16
C ALA A 882 5.91 15.58 49.62
N ASP A 883 6.76 14.64 50.06
CA ASP A 883 7.33 14.58 51.39
C ASP A 883 8.34 15.74 51.65
N VAL A 884 9.03 16.21 50.60
CA VAL A 884 9.89 17.40 50.65
C VAL A 884 9.05 18.69 50.66
N ALA A 885 7.96 18.74 49.91
CA ALA A 885 7.05 19.88 49.88
C ALA A 885 6.30 20.05 51.21
N GLU A 886 5.84 18.96 51.83
CA GLU A 886 5.20 18.97 53.15
C GLU A 886 6.18 19.44 54.23
N ARG A 887 7.40 18.92 54.25
CA ARG A 887 8.46 19.37 55.18
C ARG A 887 8.90 20.81 54.93
N ALA A 888 8.85 21.31 53.70
CA ALA A 888 9.13 22.71 53.38
C ALA A 888 8.03 23.63 53.90
N ALA A 889 6.77 23.22 53.80
CA ALA A 889 5.63 23.93 54.39
C ALA A 889 5.73 23.97 55.92
N ASP A 890 6.10 22.85 56.54
CA ASP A 890 6.27 22.72 57.99
C ASP A 890 7.43 23.57 58.56
N VAL A 891 8.51 23.72 57.78
CA VAL A 891 9.63 24.63 58.10
C VAL A 891 9.24 26.10 57.92
N LEU A 892 8.49 26.44 56.87
CA LEU A 892 7.96 27.79 56.67
C LEU A 892 6.95 28.17 57.77
N GLU A 893 6.16 27.21 58.24
CA GLU A 893 5.24 27.39 59.35
C GLU A 893 5.98 27.59 60.70
N ARG A 894 7.07 26.85 60.94
CA ARG A 894 7.95 27.08 62.10
C ARG A 894 8.69 28.43 62.03
N ALA A 895 9.15 28.83 60.84
CA ALA A 895 9.79 30.14 60.63
C ALA A 895 8.80 31.31 60.82
N ARG A 896 7.50 31.12 60.55
CA ARG A 896 6.45 32.10 60.86
C ARG A 896 6.10 32.18 62.35
N ARG A 897 6.35 31.12 63.13
CA ARG A 897 6.04 31.06 64.58
C ARG A 897 7.17 31.61 65.48
N HIS A 898 8.39 31.76 64.96
CA HIS A 898 9.50 32.39 65.67
C HIS A 898 10.27 33.37 64.76
N PRO A 899 9.93 34.67 64.78
CA PRO A 899 10.78 35.70 64.17
C PRO A 899 11.92 36.06 65.14
N ALA A 900 13.14 35.66 64.81
CA ALA A 900 14.37 36.24 65.34
C ALA A 900 15.52 36.07 64.34
#